data_AF-A0A9D9E0N2-F1
#
_entry.id   AF-A0A9D9E0N2-F1
#
_cell.length_a   1.000
_cell.length_b   1.000
_cell.length_c   1.000
_cell.angle_alpha   90.00
_cell.angle_beta   90.00
_cell.angle_gamma   90.00
#
_symmetry.space_group_name_H-M   'P 1'
#
loop_
_entity.id
_entity.type
_entity.pdbx_description
1 polymer ?
#
loop_
_entity_poly.entity_id
_entity_poly.type
_entity_poly.pdbx_seq_one_letter_code
_entity_poly.pdbx_strand_id
1 'polypeptide(L)'
;MVLCAALCLSQSASAENYQIATITSNMSVYESNTLDKLKDNDFSTKFWSSKNQASGDYILVDLGDVRPLQEINLYFASGDQPTSAKIEISNNASQYEELVSFTQSEIGSSATKYLYSCSALNKEARYIRFSLMAASNSWFQMTEIQVPIPEEQAPSRTISVSVNDPSMGIAYIGTEGTVSQTAEGPIVIMAAANAGYAFTGWTLNGTVVSKNTELIDNTEGDKSYVANFFPAPYDDFCTPVATTGGNKRAQSKGEILNAEGVIDGSTLVFYPSGSAANQAWSNRSDMVNVESGATFDLKVTYGTVGWDDLSVYMMTSSTEYELIYGPYAGAWTSGGSTLTLFTNINAADDLATADANNGTITFPISIPQELNSGDAVVIRFIIHGSSLEGNPCASGIGELNYCDYVFYVGKGMSQIVANAEPSKGGSVAINDSEYGETSGVSVEEGGSVTLKANPENGYRFVGWFNEEDTKVSEDAEYTITSITESATYTAKFEFIPVPERTITIASSDATKGSVAIIDPETTGSSITSTGIVTVEATPVGQDNIFVNWTDANGDVVSTEATFSYDKAGDITLTANFKSYYVVTIDNSEQGGVIVVSDASGSINTGAKILEGTTLTVTVNLNYGRGLETLTLNGESILAEFEKADSYTFELAEATTLSATYGMAKCVLTYEYTGSGYVEVWSSDTYDGTDENLPVEPAGEKYNMYDNLMFGENIYIFVIGVGDGTMQSLYINGDDYTDFEDLATYGDIEFLVEGDVHIEANFSGGDITGVEEASANEGIKVYAVEGGINVVAENATADIYNLNGMYVRSAKVGGTEFVSLPTGFYAVVVNGETYKVVVK
;
A
#
# COMPACT_ATOMS: atom_id res chain seq x y z
N MET A 1 7.81 -33.72 -14.92
CA MET A 1 6.68 -33.06 -15.63
C MET A 1 5.41 -33.82 -15.30
N VAL A 2 4.30 -33.14 -15.01
CA VAL A 2 3.06 -33.67 -14.38
C VAL A 2 3.18 -33.88 -12.86
N LEU A 3 3.49 -32.81 -12.12
CA LEU A 3 2.98 -32.60 -10.74
C LEU A 3 3.13 -31.14 -10.27
N CYS A 4 3.11 -30.17 -11.21
CA CYS A 4 3.33 -28.74 -10.90
C CYS A 4 2.19 -27.84 -11.41
N ALA A 5 0.97 -28.39 -11.51
CA ALA A 5 -0.18 -27.68 -12.10
C ALA A 5 -1.41 -27.61 -11.16
N ALA A 6 -1.24 -27.82 -9.84
CA ALA A 6 -2.38 -27.91 -8.91
C ALA A 6 -2.29 -26.98 -7.68
N LEU A 7 -1.39 -26.00 -7.67
CA LEU A 7 -1.30 -24.99 -6.59
C LEU A 7 -1.29 -23.54 -7.09
N CYS A 8 -1.58 -23.31 -8.37
CA CYS A 8 -1.70 -21.96 -8.93
C CYS A 8 -3.09 -21.71 -9.52
N LEU A 9 -4.14 -22.16 -8.82
CA LEU A 9 -5.53 -21.87 -9.17
C LEU A 9 -6.36 -21.66 -7.89
N SER A 10 -6.01 -20.63 -7.11
CA SER A 10 -6.95 -19.95 -6.21
C SER A 10 -6.33 -18.68 -5.63
N GLN A 11 -6.06 -17.70 -6.49
CA GLN A 11 -6.09 -16.28 -6.16
C GLN A 11 -5.89 -15.52 -7.47
N SER A 12 -6.99 -15.27 -8.19
CA SER A 12 -7.05 -14.04 -8.96
C SER A 12 -7.28 -12.94 -7.93
N ALA A 13 -6.20 -12.46 -7.31
CA ALA A 13 -6.26 -11.15 -6.66
C ALA A 13 -6.60 -10.16 -7.79
N SER A 14 -7.75 -9.51 -7.72
CA SER A 14 -7.98 -8.33 -8.55
C SER A 14 -6.91 -7.32 -8.15
N ALA A 15 -6.07 -6.89 -9.09
CA ALA A 15 -5.09 -5.84 -8.83
C ALA A 15 -5.80 -4.65 -8.17
N GLU A 16 -5.33 -4.22 -6.99
CA GLU A 16 -5.88 -3.05 -6.32
C GLU A 16 -5.61 -1.80 -7.18
N ASN A 17 -6.56 -0.87 -7.24
CA ASN A 17 -6.44 0.36 -8.02
C ASN A 17 -6.22 1.55 -7.08
N TYR A 18 -5.46 2.55 -7.53
CA TYR A 18 -5.40 3.84 -6.84
C TYR A 18 -6.80 4.45 -6.74
N GLN A 19 -7.11 5.01 -5.57
CA GLN A 19 -8.32 5.80 -5.39
C GLN A 19 -8.17 7.13 -6.13
N ILE A 20 -9.09 7.42 -7.04
CA ILE A 20 -9.12 8.67 -7.80
C ILE A 20 -9.66 9.78 -6.90
N ALA A 21 -8.83 10.77 -6.57
CA ALA A 21 -9.21 11.88 -5.70
C ALA A 21 -10.28 12.76 -6.37
N THR A 22 -9.99 13.27 -7.58
CA THR A 22 -10.96 14.06 -8.36
C THR A 22 -10.93 13.73 -9.84
N ILE A 23 -12.06 13.97 -10.51
CA ILE A 23 -12.19 13.83 -11.95
C ILE A 23 -12.93 15.05 -12.50
N THR A 24 -12.40 15.66 -13.56
CA THR A 24 -12.97 16.86 -14.18
C THR A 24 -12.99 16.73 -15.71
N SER A 25 -13.85 17.50 -16.38
CA SER A 25 -13.93 17.54 -17.83
C SER A 25 -14.38 18.92 -18.30
N ASN A 26 -14.03 19.28 -19.54
CA ASN A 26 -14.62 20.41 -20.27
C ASN A 26 -15.87 20.02 -21.08
N MET A 27 -16.33 18.77 -20.96
CA MET A 27 -17.58 18.29 -21.54
C MET A 27 -18.73 18.44 -20.53
N SER A 28 -19.85 19.00 -20.98
CA SER A 28 -21.07 19.08 -20.19
C SER A 28 -21.70 17.70 -20.03
N VAL A 29 -22.36 17.47 -18.89
CA VAL A 29 -23.01 16.19 -18.53
C VAL A 29 -24.42 16.12 -19.12
N TYR A 30 -24.84 14.92 -19.54
CA TYR A 30 -26.21 14.60 -19.92
C TYR A 30 -26.94 13.85 -18.79
N GLU A 31 -28.05 14.41 -18.32
CA GLU A 31 -28.85 13.88 -17.20
C GLU A 31 -27.99 13.60 -15.94
N SER A 32 -28.23 12.46 -15.28
CA SER A 32 -27.51 12.03 -14.07
C SER A 32 -26.20 11.29 -14.37
N ASN A 33 -25.67 11.35 -15.60
CA ASN A 33 -24.48 10.60 -16.03
C ASN A 33 -23.17 11.35 -15.76
N THR A 34 -22.94 11.69 -14.50
CA THR A 34 -21.83 12.51 -14.02
C THR A 34 -20.47 11.79 -14.14
N LEU A 35 -19.39 12.55 -13.97
CA LEU A 35 -18.02 12.01 -14.03
C LEU A 35 -17.69 11.07 -12.86
N ASP A 36 -18.39 11.16 -11.72
CA ASP A 36 -18.15 10.28 -10.56
C ASP A 36 -18.47 8.81 -10.86
N LYS A 37 -19.31 8.54 -11.87
CA LYS A 37 -19.58 7.20 -12.40
C LYS A 37 -18.37 6.53 -13.07
N LEU A 38 -17.23 7.22 -13.16
CA LEU A 38 -16.00 6.69 -13.75
C LEU A 38 -14.99 6.18 -12.71
N LYS A 39 -15.34 6.28 -11.42
CA LYS A 39 -14.49 5.86 -10.30
C LYS A 39 -15.28 5.08 -9.23
N ASP A 40 -16.51 4.67 -9.54
CA ASP A 40 -17.41 4.00 -8.59
C ASP A 40 -17.23 2.46 -8.59
N ASN A 41 -16.38 1.93 -9.47
CA ASN A 41 -16.19 0.49 -9.71
C ASN A 41 -17.47 -0.23 -10.19
N ASP A 42 -18.48 0.50 -10.67
CA ASP A 42 -19.69 -0.02 -11.28
C ASP A 42 -19.70 0.20 -12.80
N PHE A 43 -19.13 -0.77 -13.52
CA PHE A 43 -19.11 -0.82 -14.98
C PHE A 43 -20.48 -0.75 -15.68
N SER A 44 -21.59 -0.82 -14.94
CA SER A 44 -22.94 -0.65 -15.49
C SER A 44 -23.39 0.82 -15.55
N THR A 45 -22.72 1.71 -14.80
CA THR A 45 -22.93 3.15 -14.85
C THR A 45 -22.00 3.78 -15.91
N LYS A 46 -22.26 5.04 -16.28
CA LYS A 46 -21.47 5.75 -17.29
C LYS A 46 -21.46 7.25 -17.08
N PHE A 47 -20.35 7.88 -17.46
CA PHE A 47 -20.35 9.27 -17.89
C PHE A 47 -20.94 9.38 -19.30
N TRP A 48 -21.79 10.39 -19.52
CA TRP A 48 -22.36 10.68 -20.84
C TRP A 48 -22.34 12.18 -21.09
N SER A 49 -21.67 12.61 -22.16
CA SER A 49 -21.63 14.02 -22.54
C SER A 49 -22.97 14.48 -23.14
N SER A 50 -23.36 15.74 -22.91
CA SER A 50 -24.54 16.39 -23.52
C SER A 50 -24.24 17.13 -24.83
N LYS A 51 -23.08 16.88 -25.43
CA LYS A 51 -22.67 17.47 -26.71
C LYS A 51 -21.92 16.46 -27.57
N ASN A 52 -21.84 16.76 -28.87
CA ASN A 52 -21.00 16.05 -29.82
C ASN A 52 -19.51 16.20 -29.44
N GLN A 53 -18.74 15.14 -29.68
CA GLN A 53 -17.30 15.13 -29.41
C GLN A 53 -16.59 16.24 -30.22
N ALA A 54 -15.75 17.02 -29.56
CA ALA A 54 -14.85 17.98 -30.19
C ALA A 54 -13.38 17.61 -29.95
N SER A 55 -12.50 17.96 -30.91
CA SER A 55 -11.06 17.87 -30.69
C SER A 55 -10.65 18.80 -29.55
N GLY A 56 -9.93 18.27 -28.56
CA GLY A 56 -9.56 18.97 -27.33
C GLY A 56 -10.55 18.83 -26.18
N ASP A 57 -11.67 18.13 -26.35
CA ASP A 57 -12.47 17.66 -25.22
C ASP A 57 -11.64 16.65 -24.40
N TYR A 58 -11.70 16.73 -23.06
CA TYR A 58 -10.86 15.91 -22.20
C TYR A 58 -11.55 15.47 -20.92
N ILE A 59 -11.03 14.40 -20.32
CA ILE A 59 -11.26 14.01 -18.93
C ILE A 59 -9.92 14.04 -18.21
N LEU A 60 -9.87 14.71 -17.08
CA LEU A 60 -8.69 14.89 -16.24
C LEU A 60 -8.92 14.21 -14.90
N VAL A 61 -8.08 13.24 -14.59
CA VAL A 61 -8.03 12.48 -13.33
C VAL A 61 -6.90 13.05 -12.47
N ASP A 62 -7.17 13.35 -11.20
CA ASP A 62 -6.19 13.68 -10.16
C ASP A 62 -6.12 12.52 -9.16
N LEU A 63 -4.95 11.91 -8.99
CA LEU A 63 -4.67 10.83 -8.05
C LEU A 63 -4.39 11.33 -6.61
N GLY A 64 -4.38 12.64 -6.39
CA GLY A 64 -4.12 13.28 -5.09
C GLY A 64 -2.65 13.57 -4.84
N ASP A 65 -1.75 12.65 -5.20
CA ASP A 65 -0.30 12.78 -5.10
C ASP A 65 0.40 12.29 -6.37
N VAL A 66 1.70 12.54 -6.50
CA VAL A 66 2.53 11.88 -7.52
C VAL A 66 2.69 10.41 -7.14
N ARG A 67 2.19 9.52 -8.00
CA ARG A 67 2.19 8.05 -7.79
C ARG A 67 2.92 7.34 -8.94
N PRO A 68 3.63 6.23 -8.68
CA PRO A 68 4.15 5.38 -9.74
C PRO A 68 3.00 4.71 -10.48
N LEU A 69 3.12 4.57 -11.79
CA LEU A 69 2.10 3.97 -12.67
C LEU A 69 2.64 2.69 -13.31
N GLN A 70 1.74 1.73 -13.55
CA GLN A 70 2.04 0.50 -14.29
C GLN A 70 1.18 0.40 -15.54
N GLU A 71 -0.13 0.61 -15.39
CA GLU A 71 -1.12 0.53 -16.44
C GLU A 71 -2.21 1.60 -16.22
N ILE A 72 -2.87 2.01 -17.29
CA ILE A 72 -4.08 2.83 -17.26
C ILE A 72 -5.15 2.12 -18.09
N ASN A 73 -6.29 1.86 -17.47
CA ASN A 73 -7.40 1.11 -18.04
C ASN A 73 -8.62 2.02 -18.22
N LEU A 74 -9.07 2.20 -19.47
CA LEU A 74 -10.24 3.00 -19.83
C LEU A 74 -11.35 2.09 -20.35
N TYR A 75 -12.49 2.09 -19.67
CA TYR A 75 -13.65 1.27 -20.04
C TYR A 75 -14.73 2.13 -20.66
N PHE A 76 -15.24 1.71 -21.81
CA PHE A 76 -16.23 2.44 -22.60
C PHE A 76 -17.56 1.70 -22.69
N ALA A 77 -18.62 2.47 -22.95
CA ALA A 77 -19.91 1.90 -23.30
C ALA A 77 -19.86 1.29 -24.72
N SER A 78 -20.87 0.50 -25.08
CA SER A 78 -20.98 -0.15 -26.38
C SER A 78 -21.27 0.81 -27.55
N GLY A 79 -21.73 2.03 -27.25
CA GLY A 79 -21.97 3.10 -28.22
C GLY A 79 -21.25 4.38 -27.82
N ASP A 80 -21.15 5.35 -28.74
CA ASP A 80 -20.62 6.70 -28.49
C ASP A 80 -19.16 6.73 -27.96
N GLN A 81 -18.32 5.89 -28.56
CA GLN A 81 -16.88 5.79 -28.30
C GLN A 81 -16.06 6.88 -29.01
N PRO A 82 -14.82 7.14 -28.58
CA PRO A 82 -13.95 8.10 -29.24
C PRO A 82 -13.48 7.59 -30.61
N THR A 83 -13.54 8.45 -31.64
CA THR A 83 -12.96 8.12 -32.96
C THR A 83 -11.43 8.07 -32.91
N SER A 84 -10.82 9.01 -32.19
CA SER A 84 -9.40 9.05 -31.86
C SER A 84 -9.17 9.82 -30.57
N ALA A 85 -8.29 9.33 -29.71
CA ALA A 85 -7.96 9.94 -28.43
C ALA A 85 -6.49 9.71 -28.06
N LYS A 86 -6.04 10.40 -27.01
CA LYS A 86 -4.73 10.18 -26.40
C LYS A 86 -4.79 10.22 -24.89
N ILE A 87 -3.79 9.61 -24.26
CA ILE A 87 -3.57 9.63 -22.82
C ILE A 87 -2.28 10.38 -22.56
N GLU A 88 -2.35 11.35 -21.66
CA GLU A 88 -1.24 12.21 -21.26
C GLU A 88 -1.11 12.20 -19.73
N ILE A 89 0.10 12.38 -19.20
CA ILE A 89 0.37 12.45 -17.76
C ILE A 89 1.05 13.75 -17.35
N SER A 90 0.89 14.15 -16.09
CA SER A 90 1.52 15.33 -15.52
C SER A 90 1.71 15.21 -14.00
N ASN A 91 2.76 15.86 -13.48
CA ASN A 91 2.95 16.04 -12.03
C ASN A 91 2.32 17.35 -11.50
N ASN A 92 1.97 18.29 -12.38
CA ASN A 92 1.64 19.67 -11.99
C ASN A 92 0.42 20.26 -12.74
N ALA A 93 -0.32 19.46 -13.50
CA ALA A 93 -1.47 19.85 -14.32
C ALA A 93 -1.21 20.97 -15.35
N SER A 94 0.05 21.35 -15.58
CA SER A 94 0.43 22.45 -16.48
C SER A 94 1.31 21.98 -17.64
N GLN A 95 2.13 20.95 -17.41
CA GLN A 95 3.00 20.32 -18.42
C GLN A 95 2.62 18.87 -18.57
N TYR A 96 2.25 18.47 -19.79
CA TYR A 96 1.77 17.12 -20.08
C TYR A 96 2.75 16.36 -20.99
N GLU A 97 3.10 15.15 -20.59
CA GLU A 97 3.77 14.15 -21.42
C GLU A 97 2.72 13.24 -22.06
N GLU A 98 2.78 13.05 -23.38
CA GLU A 98 1.90 12.09 -24.07
C GLU A 98 2.42 10.65 -23.89
N LEU A 99 1.58 9.75 -23.37
CA LEU A 99 1.91 8.33 -23.23
C LEU A 99 1.59 7.55 -24.50
N VAL A 100 0.37 7.70 -25.01
CA VAL A 100 -0.10 6.97 -26.18
C VAL A 100 -1.27 7.71 -26.85
N SER A 101 -1.42 7.49 -28.15
CA SER A 101 -2.61 7.86 -28.93
C SER A 101 -3.24 6.61 -29.52
N PHE A 102 -4.57 6.55 -29.57
CA PHE A 102 -5.31 5.41 -30.10
C PHE A 102 -6.59 5.81 -30.82
N THR A 103 -7.12 4.88 -31.59
CA THR A 103 -8.33 4.99 -32.40
C THR A 103 -9.40 4.03 -31.90
N GLN A 104 -10.65 4.24 -32.32
CA GLN A 104 -11.78 3.39 -31.93
C GLN A 104 -11.52 1.88 -32.17
N SER A 105 -10.81 1.53 -33.24
CA SER A 105 -10.51 0.12 -33.58
C SER A 105 -9.57 -0.59 -32.61
N GLU A 106 -8.86 0.17 -31.77
CA GLU A 106 -7.92 -0.38 -30.77
C GLU A 106 -8.59 -0.61 -29.42
N ILE A 107 -9.87 -0.20 -29.27
CA ILE A 107 -10.68 -0.52 -28.09
C ILE A 107 -11.14 -1.98 -28.21
N GLY A 108 -10.63 -2.84 -27.33
CA GLY A 108 -10.95 -4.27 -27.32
C GLY A 108 -12.39 -4.53 -26.89
N SER A 109 -13.09 -5.41 -27.62
CA SER A 109 -14.45 -5.84 -27.26
C SER A 109 -14.43 -7.19 -26.54
N SER A 110 -14.90 -7.25 -25.30
CA SER A 110 -15.24 -8.48 -24.58
C SER A 110 -16.75 -8.51 -24.28
N ALA A 111 -17.31 -9.67 -23.93
CA ALA A 111 -18.75 -9.97 -23.90
C ALA A 111 -19.66 -8.97 -23.13
N THR A 112 -19.09 -8.10 -22.27
CA THR A 112 -19.80 -7.01 -21.58
C THR A 112 -18.96 -5.74 -21.36
N LYS A 113 -17.73 -5.63 -21.89
CA LYS A 113 -16.80 -4.52 -21.62
C LYS A 113 -16.02 -4.10 -22.87
N TYR A 114 -15.89 -2.79 -23.10
CA TYR A 114 -15.04 -2.23 -24.14
C TYR A 114 -13.84 -1.56 -23.47
N LEU A 115 -12.64 -2.12 -23.63
CA LEU A 115 -11.47 -1.73 -22.85
C LEU A 115 -10.36 -1.24 -23.77
N TYR A 116 -9.78 -0.09 -23.43
CA TYR A 116 -8.46 0.29 -23.89
C TYR A 116 -7.51 0.34 -22.70
N SER A 117 -6.39 -0.36 -22.82
CA SER A 117 -5.34 -0.43 -21.80
C SER A 117 -4.03 0.08 -22.39
N CYS A 118 -3.29 0.88 -21.65
CA CYS A 118 -1.92 1.25 -22.01
C CYS A 118 -0.97 1.06 -20.83
N SER A 119 0.24 0.58 -21.13
CA SER A 119 1.31 0.54 -20.14
C SER A 119 1.81 1.95 -19.84
N ALA A 120 2.01 2.23 -18.56
CA ALA A 120 2.64 3.41 -18.02
C ALA A 120 3.86 3.04 -17.14
N LEU A 121 4.45 1.86 -17.39
CA LEU A 121 5.56 1.33 -16.59
C LEU A 121 6.73 2.32 -16.51
N ASN A 122 7.33 2.44 -15.31
CA ASN A 122 8.41 3.40 -15.00
C ASN A 122 8.03 4.88 -15.17
N LYS A 123 6.73 5.21 -15.12
CA LYS A 123 6.25 6.59 -15.08
C LYS A 123 5.69 6.91 -13.70
N GLU A 124 5.82 8.17 -13.31
CA GLU A 124 5.14 8.71 -12.13
C GLU A 124 4.27 9.88 -12.59
N ALA A 125 3.05 9.97 -12.06
CA ALA A 125 2.15 11.06 -12.35
C ALA A 125 1.22 11.35 -11.17
N ARG A 126 0.79 12.60 -11.06
CA ARG A 126 -0.39 12.95 -10.24
C ARG A 126 -1.65 13.04 -11.10
N TYR A 127 -1.51 13.54 -12.32
CA TYR A 127 -2.61 13.82 -13.22
C TYR A 127 -2.56 12.92 -14.45
N ILE A 128 -3.69 12.34 -14.83
CA ILE A 128 -3.89 11.60 -16.08
C ILE A 128 -4.95 12.33 -16.88
N ARG A 129 -4.63 12.72 -18.11
CA ARG A 129 -5.55 13.40 -19.03
C ARG A 129 -5.84 12.54 -20.25
N PHE A 130 -7.08 12.14 -20.39
CA PHE A 130 -7.62 11.54 -21.60
C PHE A 130 -8.18 12.65 -22.49
N SER A 131 -7.66 12.81 -23.71
CA SER A 131 -8.03 13.89 -24.63
C SER A 131 -8.56 13.33 -25.95
N LEU A 132 -9.74 13.79 -26.39
CA LEU A 132 -10.29 13.51 -27.72
C LEU A 132 -9.51 14.30 -28.77
N MET A 133 -9.09 13.62 -29.84
CA MET A 133 -8.24 14.20 -30.88
C MET A 133 -9.02 14.61 -32.13
N ALA A 134 -10.23 14.10 -32.32
CA ALA A 134 -11.07 14.38 -33.49
C ALA A 134 -12.51 14.69 -33.08
N ALA A 135 -13.20 15.48 -33.89
CA ALA A 135 -14.62 15.71 -33.74
C ALA A 135 -15.43 14.51 -34.27
N SER A 136 -16.56 14.21 -33.64
CA SER A 136 -17.52 13.18 -34.06
C SER A 136 -18.95 13.71 -33.93
N ASN A 137 -19.86 13.18 -34.75
CA ASN A 137 -21.29 13.49 -34.65
C ASN A 137 -22.01 12.68 -33.56
N SER A 138 -21.27 11.86 -32.82
CA SER A 138 -21.74 11.13 -31.64
C SER A 138 -21.41 11.90 -30.36
N TRP A 139 -22.18 11.65 -29.30
CA TRP A 139 -21.80 12.02 -27.95
C TRP A 139 -20.66 11.10 -27.46
N PHE A 140 -20.15 11.32 -26.25
CA PHE A 140 -19.09 10.53 -25.64
C PHE A 140 -19.62 9.76 -24.43
N GLN A 141 -19.30 8.47 -24.36
CA GLN A 141 -19.62 7.61 -23.23
C GLN A 141 -18.41 6.82 -22.73
N MET A 142 -18.20 6.83 -21.42
CA MET A 142 -17.18 6.04 -20.71
C MET A 142 -17.79 5.49 -19.42
N THR A 143 -17.44 4.26 -19.04
CA THR A 143 -18.05 3.55 -17.91
C THR A 143 -17.13 3.48 -16.70
N GLU A 144 -15.82 3.42 -16.88
CA GLU A 144 -14.90 3.31 -15.74
C GLU A 144 -13.48 3.74 -16.14
N ILE A 145 -12.74 4.32 -15.20
CA ILE A 145 -11.29 4.48 -15.26
C ILE A 145 -10.67 3.70 -14.10
N GLN A 146 -9.73 2.83 -14.41
CA GLN A 146 -8.95 2.11 -13.40
C GLN A 146 -7.47 2.37 -13.60
N VAL A 147 -6.78 2.68 -12.50
CA VAL A 147 -5.34 2.87 -12.45
C VAL A 147 -4.77 1.87 -11.45
N PRO A 148 -4.37 0.67 -11.90
CA PRO A 148 -3.81 -0.35 -11.03
C PRO A 148 -2.59 0.19 -10.27
N ILE A 149 -2.52 -0.11 -8.98
CA ILE A 149 -1.32 0.10 -8.18
C ILE A 149 -0.26 -0.85 -8.77
N PRO A 150 0.96 -0.36 -9.09
CA PRO A 150 2.04 -1.23 -9.51
C PRO A 150 2.22 -2.34 -8.49
N GLU A 151 2.10 -3.60 -8.90
CA GLU A 151 2.69 -4.70 -8.12
C GLU A 151 4.16 -4.34 -7.91
N GLU A 152 4.63 -4.37 -6.67
CA GLU A 152 6.00 -3.98 -6.29
C GLU A 152 7.00 -4.68 -7.23
N GLN A 153 7.49 -3.92 -8.23
CA GLN A 153 8.35 -4.46 -9.26
C GLN A 153 9.73 -4.59 -8.63
N ALA A 154 10.10 -5.83 -8.30
CA ALA A 154 11.40 -6.13 -7.74
C ALA A 154 12.50 -5.48 -8.60
N PRO A 155 13.47 -4.75 -8.00
CA PRO A 155 14.55 -4.14 -8.75
C PRO A 155 15.24 -5.20 -9.61
N SER A 156 15.49 -4.89 -10.88
CA SER A 156 16.19 -5.79 -11.79
C SER A 156 17.55 -6.15 -11.17
N ARG A 157 17.77 -7.43 -10.88
CA ARG A 157 19.01 -7.94 -10.30
C ARG A 157 19.89 -8.58 -11.35
N THR A 158 21.20 -8.43 -11.19
CA THR A 158 22.21 -9.09 -12.00
C THR A 158 22.75 -10.29 -11.26
N ILE A 159 22.59 -11.47 -11.87
CA ILE A 159 23.24 -12.69 -11.41
C ILE A 159 24.42 -12.97 -12.31
N SER A 160 25.58 -13.23 -11.72
CA SER A 160 26.76 -13.74 -12.40
C SER A 160 27.19 -15.10 -11.84
N VAL A 161 27.75 -15.92 -12.71
CA VAL A 161 28.28 -17.23 -12.35
C VAL A 161 29.73 -17.37 -12.81
N SER A 162 30.54 -18.00 -11.98
CA SER A 162 31.92 -18.39 -12.30
C SER A 162 32.20 -19.80 -11.83
N VAL A 163 33.39 -20.30 -12.16
CA VAL A 163 33.88 -21.62 -11.70
C VAL A 163 35.18 -21.42 -10.94
N ASN A 164 35.43 -22.26 -9.93
CA ASN A 164 36.67 -22.20 -9.15
C ASN A 164 37.93 -22.50 -9.99
N ASP A 165 37.81 -23.40 -10.98
CA ASP A 165 38.84 -23.65 -12.00
C ASP A 165 38.18 -24.01 -13.35
N PRO A 166 38.40 -23.23 -14.43
CA PRO A 166 37.80 -23.47 -15.75
C PRO A 166 38.18 -24.80 -16.43
N SER A 167 39.27 -25.44 -16.00
CA SER A 167 39.64 -26.77 -16.49
C SER A 167 38.76 -27.87 -15.91
N MET A 168 38.09 -27.61 -14.78
CA MET A 168 37.34 -28.61 -14.00
C MET A 168 35.85 -28.67 -14.36
N GLY A 169 35.28 -27.61 -14.90
CA GLY A 169 33.88 -27.56 -15.28
C GLY A 169 33.46 -26.22 -15.84
N ILE A 170 32.15 -26.09 -16.06
CA ILE A 170 31.50 -24.88 -16.56
C ILE A 170 30.31 -24.50 -15.68
N ALA A 171 30.04 -23.21 -15.59
CA ALA A 171 28.85 -22.63 -14.96
C ALA A 171 28.17 -21.69 -15.95
N TYR A 172 26.84 -21.72 -16.00
CA TYR A 172 26.07 -20.90 -16.93
C TYR A 172 24.65 -20.65 -16.45
N ILE A 173 24.01 -19.62 -17.00
CA ILE A 173 22.66 -19.17 -16.65
C ILE A 173 21.70 -19.54 -17.78
N GLY A 174 20.75 -20.44 -17.52
CA GLY A 174 19.79 -20.95 -18.50
C GLY A 174 20.46 -21.72 -19.66
N THR A 175 21.01 -20.99 -20.63
CA THR A 175 21.69 -21.55 -21.81
C THR A 175 23.21 -21.55 -21.64
N GLU A 176 23.85 -22.66 -22.01
CA GLU A 176 25.30 -22.85 -21.93
C GLU A 176 26.07 -21.70 -22.61
N GLY A 177 27.03 -21.11 -21.88
CA GLY A 177 27.83 -19.96 -22.33
C GLY A 177 27.40 -18.60 -21.76
N THR A 178 26.21 -18.48 -21.16
CA THR A 178 25.77 -17.25 -20.49
C THR A 178 26.32 -17.20 -19.06
N VAL A 179 27.20 -16.26 -18.74
CA VAL A 179 27.84 -16.15 -17.40
C VAL A 179 27.32 -14.97 -16.55
N SER A 180 26.47 -14.13 -17.13
CA SER A 180 25.79 -13.04 -16.42
C SER A 180 24.45 -12.74 -17.08
N GLN A 181 23.42 -12.50 -16.26
CA GLN A 181 22.07 -12.19 -16.73
C GLN A 181 21.39 -11.22 -15.76
N THR A 182 20.74 -10.19 -16.31
CA THR A 182 19.78 -9.34 -15.59
C THR A 182 18.38 -9.86 -15.90
N ALA A 183 17.60 -10.22 -14.88
CA ALA A 183 16.23 -10.67 -15.07
C ALA A 183 15.33 -10.31 -13.88
N GLU A 184 14.03 -10.21 -14.17
CA GLU A 184 12.96 -10.00 -13.20
C GLU A 184 12.33 -11.38 -12.93
N GLY A 185 12.67 -12.01 -11.80
CA GLY A 185 12.13 -13.33 -11.41
C GLY A 185 13.18 -14.41 -11.13
N PRO A 186 12.76 -15.69 -11.08
CA PRO A 186 13.64 -16.84 -10.85
C PRO A 186 14.73 -16.93 -11.91
N ILE A 187 15.99 -16.94 -11.50
CA ILE A 187 17.11 -17.25 -12.39
C ILE A 187 17.58 -18.67 -12.10
N VAL A 188 17.61 -19.50 -13.14
CA VAL A 188 18.16 -20.85 -13.05
C VAL A 188 19.61 -20.82 -13.49
N ILE A 189 20.50 -21.13 -12.55
CA ILE A 189 21.92 -21.31 -12.82
C ILE A 189 22.29 -22.79 -12.80
N MET A 190 23.18 -23.19 -13.70
CA MET A 190 23.56 -24.57 -13.93
C MET A 190 25.08 -24.75 -13.96
N ALA A 191 25.54 -25.89 -13.44
CA ALA A 191 26.93 -26.30 -13.39
C ALA A 191 27.10 -27.68 -14.03
N ALA A 192 28.16 -27.85 -14.83
CA ALA A 192 28.53 -29.13 -15.43
C ALA A 192 30.03 -29.38 -15.28
N ALA A 193 30.39 -30.54 -14.74
CA ALA A 193 31.79 -30.91 -14.54
C ALA A 193 32.42 -31.44 -15.84
N ASN A 194 33.67 -31.08 -16.09
CA ASN A 194 34.48 -31.69 -17.14
C ASN A 194 34.86 -33.13 -16.74
N ALA A 195 35.26 -33.94 -17.70
CA ALA A 195 35.66 -35.33 -17.44
C ALA A 195 36.81 -35.39 -16.42
N GLY A 196 36.65 -36.21 -15.39
CA GLY A 196 37.63 -36.35 -14.29
C GLY A 196 37.40 -35.40 -13.12
N TYR A 197 36.29 -34.65 -13.11
CA TYR A 197 35.92 -33.71 -12.05
C TYR A 197 34.48 -33.95 -11.59
N ALA A 198 34.17 -33.54 -10.35
CA ALA A 198 32.81 -33.55 -9.81
C ALA A 198 32.44 -32.15 -9.31
N PHE A 199 31.17 -31.80 -9.48
CA PHE A 199 30.58 -30.61 -8.90
C PHE A 199 30.36 -30.82 -7.40
N THR A 200 30.82 -29.89 -6.58
CA THR A 200 30.79 -29.99 -5.11
C THR A 200 29.78 -29.04 -4.47
N GLY A 201 29.40 -27.98 -5.18
CA GLY A 201 28.35 -27.05 -4.76
C GLY A 201 28.53 -25.64 -5.30
N TRP A 202 27.46 -24.86 -5.22
CA TRP A 202 27.46 -23.43 -5.42
C TRP A 202 27.85 -22.72 -4.13
N THR A 203 28.79 -21.80 -4.21
CA THR A 203 29.10 -20.88 -3.11
C THR A 203 28.66 -19.45 -3.46
N LEU A 204 28.17 -18.75 -2.43
CA LEU A 204 27.92 -17.31 -2.44
C LEU A 204 28.74 -16.71 -1.31
N ASN A 205 29.62 -15.75 -1.61
CA ASN A 205 30.52 -15.14 -0.63
C ASN A 205 31.34 -16.19 0.18
N GLY A 206 31.78 -17.26 -0.50
CA GLY A 206 32.52 -18.37 0.12
C GLY A 206 31.66 -19.39 0.90
N THR A 207 30.38 -19.10 1.16
CA THR A 207 29.47 -20.02 1.87
C THR A 207 28.75 -20.93 0.88
N VAL A 208 28.71 -22.24 1.14
CA VAL A 208 27.97 -23.20 0.31
C VAL A 208 26.46 -22.96 0.45
N VAL A 209 25.80 -22.62 -0.65
CA VAL A 209 24.36 -22.31 -0.70
C VAL A 209 23.52 -23.39 -1.36
N SER A 210 24.13 -24.25 -2.18
CA SER A 210 23.44 -25.36 -2.85
C SER A 210 24.44 -26.43 -3.26
N LYS A 211 24.03 -27.69 -3.20
CA LYS A 211 24.81 -28.84 -3.69
C LYS A 211 24.21 -29.47 -4.95
N ASN A 212 23.09 -28.93 -5.42
CA ASN A 212 22.51 -29.33 -6.68
C ASN A 212 23.23 -28.59 -7.82
N THR A 213 23.52 -29.29 -8.91
CA THR A 213 24.10 -28.70 -10.12
C THR A 213 23.20 -27.61 -10.73
N GLU A 214 21.90 -27.69 -10.46
CA GLU A 214 20.91 -26.66 -10.75
C GLU A 214 20.56 -25.90 -9.45
N LEU A 215 20.68 -24.57 -9.48
CA LEU A 215 20.20 -23.68 -8.43
C LEU A 215 19.21 -22.68 -9.02
N ILE A 216 18.04 -22.58 -8.40
CA ILE A 216 17.04 -21.56 -8.71
C ILE A 216 17.21 -20.42 -7.71
N ASP A 217 17.69 -19.29 -8.17
CA ASP A 217 17.81 -18.07 -7.38
C ASP A 217 16.54 -17.21 -7.55
N ASN A 218 15.82 -17.05 -6.43
CA ASN A 218 14.62 -16.20 -6.33
C ASN A 218 14.84 -14.98 -5.44
N THR A 219 16.07 -14.71 -5.02
CA THR A 219 16.40 -13.78 -3.94
C THR A 219 16.90 -12.43 -4.45
N GLU A 220 16.60 -11.36 -3.73
CA GLU A 220 16.86 -9.98 -4.16
C GLU A 220 18.34 -9.58 -4.13
N GLY A 221 18.68 -8.54 -4.90
CA GLY A 221 20.02 -7.99 -5.03
C GLY A 221 20.92 -8.69 -6.05
N ASP A 222 21.99 -8.00 -6.46
CA ASP A 222 23.01 -8.55 -7.35
C ASP A 222 23.81 -9.65 -6.64
N LYS A 223 24.07 -10.77 -7.33
CA LYS A 223 24.78 -11.93 -6.73
C LYS A 223 25.77 -12.56 -7.69
N SER A 224 26.88 -13.03 -7.12
CA SER A 224 27.91 -13.79 -7.83
C SER A 224 28.07 -15.17 -7.21
N TYR A 225 27.65 -16.20 -7.95
CA TYR A 225 27.79 -17.59 -7.54
C TYR A 225 29.05 -18.21 -8.14
N VAL A 226 29.76 -19.01 -7.35
CA VAL A 226 30.87 -19.83 -7.84
C VAL A 226 30.45 -21.30 -7.83
N ALA A 227 30.47 -21.94 -8.99
CA ALA A 227 30.38 -23.40 -9.07
C ALA A 227 31.73 -23.99 -8.71
N ASN A 228 31.75 -24.80 -7.65
CA ASN A 228 32.95 -25.44 -7.18
C ASN A 228 33.02 -26.84 -7.77
N PHE A 229 34.16 -27.12 -8.39
CA PHE A 229 34.50 -28.43 -8.93
C PHE A 229 35.77 -28.92 -8.29
N PHE A 230 35.93 -30.22 -8.27
CA PHE A 230 37.12 -30.84 -7.72
C PHE A 230 37.49 -32.06 -8.56
N PRO A 231 38.79 -32.41 -8.68
CA PRO A 231 39.19 -33.66 -9.32
C PRO A 231 38.40 -34.84 -8.74
N ALA A 232 37.61 -35.52 -9.56
CA ALA A 232 36.91 -36.75 -9.22
C ALA A 232 37.57 -37.92 -9.96
N PRO A 233 38.80 -38.33 -9.59
CA PRO A 233 39.47 -39.48 -10.16
C PRO A 233 38.91 -40.81 -9.62
N TYR A 234 37.64 -40.84 -9.16
CA TYR A 234 37.08 -42.06 -8.56
C TYR A 234 36.79 -43.17 -9.58
N ASP A 235 36.86 -42.89 -10.88
CA ASP A 235 36.61 -43.91 -11.90
C ASP A 235 37.68 -45.02 -11.98
N ASP A 236 38.80 -44.96 -11.23
CA ASP A 236 39.93 -45.90 -11.41
C ASP A 236 40.61 -46.45 -10.14
N PHE A 237 40.00 -46.40 -8.95
CA PHE A 237 40.47 -47.17 -7.77
C PHE A 237 40.07 -48.66 -7.84
N CYS A 238 40.27 -49.26 -9.03
CA CYS A 238 40.06 -50.67 -9.37
C CYS A 238 38.80 -51.29 -8.73
N THR A 239 37.67 -51.28 -9.44
CA THR A 239 36.50 -52.08 -9.05
C THR A 239 36.88 -53.58 -9.01
N PRO A 240 36.60 -54.32 -7.92
CA PRO A 240 36.86 -55.76 -7.90
C PRO A 240 36.15 -56.48 -9.04
N VAL A 241 36.87 -57.25 -9.86
CA VAL A 241 36.29 -57.96 -11.01
C VAL A 241 35.80 -59.34 -10.57
N ALA A 242 34.49 -59.46 -10.29
CA ALA A 242 33.85 -60.75 -10.02
C ALA A 242 33.77 -61.60 -11.31
N THR A 243 34.16 -62.88 -11.23
CA THR A 243 34.32 -63.77 -12.40
C THR A 243 33.01 -64.34 -12.95
N THR A 244 31.86 -64.21 -12.26
CA THR A 244 30.57 -64.70 -12.78
C THR A 244 29.37 -63.90 -12.26
N GLY A 245 28.56 -63.37 -13.19
CA GLY A 245 27.08 -63.33 -13.21
C GLY A 245 26.22 -62.87 -12.00
N GLY A 246 26.77 -62.61 -10.82
CA GLY A 246 26.03 -62.22 -9.62
C GLY A 246 25.91 -60.69 -9.49
N ASN A 247 24.68 -60.20 -9.61
CA ASN A 247 24.13 -58.92 -9.15
C ASN A 247 25.11 -57.74 -8.96
N LYS A 248 25.37 -57.03 -10.06
CA LYS A 248 25.95 -55.69 -10.06
C LYS A 248 25.04 -54.73 -9.29
N ARG A 249 25.58 -54.02 -8.30
CA ARG A 249 25.31 -52.59 -8.23
C ARG A 249 26.55 -51.88 -8.76
N ALA A 250 26.44 -51.37 -9.98
CA ALA A 250 27.32 -50.31 -10.40
C ALA A 250 26.99 -49.11 -9.50
N GLN A 251 27.95 -48.65 -8.68
CA GLN A 251 27.94 -47.23 -8.35
C GLN A 251 28.04 -46.50 -9.68
N SER A 252 27.09 -45.61 -9.94
CA SER A 252 27.16 -44.74 -11.11
C SER A 252 28.39 -43.85 -10.92
N LYS A 253 29.12 -43.55 -12.00
CA LYS A 253 30.15 -42.51 -12.02
C LYS A 253 29.63 -41.26 -11.29
N GLY A 254 30.22 -40.93 -10.14
CA GLY A 254 29.81 -39.79 -9.29
C GLY A 254 28.89 -40.09 -8.09
N GLU A 255 28.58 -41.34 -7.75
CA GLU A 255 27.87 -41.67 -6.49
C GLU A 255 28.84 -41.64 -5.28
N ILE A 256 28.72 -40.62 -4.42
CA ILE A 256 29.43 -40.48 -3.13
C ILE A 256 28.53 -41.00 -2.00
N LEU A 257 29.07 -41.83 -1.10
CA LEU A 257 28.38 -42.32 0.11
C LEU A 257 28.72 -41.42 1.31
N ASN A 258 27.68 -40.87 1.96
CA ASN A 258 27.78 -39.68 2.82
C ASN A 258 27.59 -39.95 4.32
N ALA A 259 28.14 -39.05 5.14
CA ALA A 259 27.72 -38.74 6.51
C ALA A 259 27.97 -37.24 6.84
N GLU A 260 27.07 -36.61 7.60
CA GLU A 260 27.04 -35.14 7.86
C GLU A 260 28.10 -34.67 8.89
N GLY A 261 28.77 -33.54 8.61
CA GLY A 261 29.35 -32.64 9.63
C GLY A 261 30.47 -33.19 10.52
N VAL A 262 31.56 -33.71 9.94
CA VAL A 262 32.72 -34.24 10.69
C VAL A 262 33.62 -33.08 11.18
N ILE A 263 33.51 -32.71 12.45
CA ILE A 263 34.56 -32.00 13.21
C ILE A 263 35.59 -33.01 13.77
N ASP A 264 36.81 -32.57 14.09
CA ASP A 264 37.83 -33.41 14.76
C ASP A 264 37.21 -34.16 15.97
N GLY A 265 37.32 -35.49 15.98
CA GLY A 265 36.67 -36.37 16.96
C GLY A 265 35.21 -36.78 16.69
N SER A 266 34.65 -36.52 15.51
CA SER A 266 33.28 -36.94 15.15
C SER A 266 33.16 -38.44 14.89
N THR A 267 31.96 -38.97 15.14
CA THR A 267 31.59 -40.38 14.95
C THR A 267 30.70 -40.53 13.72
N LEU A 268 31.10 -41.34 12.72
CA LEU A 268 30.23 -41.71 11.59
C LEU A 268 29.66 -43.11 11.79
N VAL A 269 28.34 -43.33 11.65
CA VAL A 269 27.68 -44.62 11.95
C VAL A 269 26.97 -45.21 10.73
N PHE A 270 27.22 -46.48 10.40
CA PHE A 270 26.47 -47.23 9.36
C PHE A 270 25.67 -48.41 9.93
N TYR A 271 24.51 -48.75 9.34
CA TYR A 271 23.65 -49.87 9.72
C TYR A 271 23.34 -50.81 8.51
N PRO A 272 24.06 -51.93 8.32
CA PRO A 272 23.68 -52.98 7.40
C PRO A 272 22.57 -53.84 8.01
N SER A 273 21.44 -53.96 7.32
CA SER A 273 20.44 -54.97 7.64
C SER A 273 20.09 -55.81 6.40
N GLY A 274 20.07 -57.14 6.54
CA GLY A 274 19.49 -58.05 5.54
C GLY A 274 20.26 -59.36 5.31
N SER A 275 19.51 -60.46 5.15
CA SER A 275 19.99 -61.74 4.62
C SER A 275 20.08 -61.69 3.10
N ALA A 276 21.14 -62.29 2.54
CA ALA A 276 21.38 -62.62 1.13
C ALA A 276 20.35 -62.13 0.08
N ALA A 277 20.84 -61.35 -0.87
CA ALA A 277 20.22 -60.82 -2.09
C ALA A 277 19.56 -59.43 -1.98
N ASN A 278 20.19 -58.50 -2.68
CA ASN A 278 19.67 -57.21 -3.16
C ASN A 278 19.45 -56.12 -2.09
N GLN A 279 20.37 -55.16 -2.03
CA GLN A 279 20.14 -53.72 -1.84
C GLN A 279 21.52 -53.01 -1.89
N ALA A 280 21.81 -51.88 -2.52
CA ALA A 280 21.04 -50.67 -2.86
C ALA A 280 20.79 -49.71 -1.72
N TRP A 281 21.84 -49.17 -1.10
CA TRP A 281 21.68 -48.23 0.01
C TRP A 281 22.02 -46.80 -0.42
N SER A 282 21.02 -45.92 -0.33
CA SER A 282 21.07 -44.50 -0.66
C SER A 282 21.46 -43.67 0.56
N ASN A 283 22.50 -42.83 0.45
CA ASN A 283 22.78 -41.74 1.41
C ASN A 283 22.81 -40.40 0.67
N ARG A 284 22.23 -39.35 1.26
CA ARG A 284 22.05 -38.00 0.70
C ARG A 284 23.35 -37.18 0.60
N SER A 285 23.59 -36.67 -0.60
CA SER A 285 24.20 -35.43 -1.10
C SER A 285 25.25 -34.56 -0.36
N ASP A 286 26.09 -35.02 0.57
CA ASP A 286 27.09 -34.16 1.23
C ASP A 286 28.52 -34.74 1.30
N MET A 287 29.50 -34.07 0.66
CA MET A 287 30.94 -34.43 0.69
C MET A 287 31.60 -34.14 2.06
N VAL A 288 32.52 -35.01 2.50
CA VAL A 288 33.32 -34.80 3.72
C VAL A 288 34.67 -34.17 3.35
N ASN A 289 34.81 -32.88 3.67
CA ASN A 289 36.10 -32.19 3.62
C ASN A 289 36.82 -32.38 4.94
N VAL A 290 38.07 -32.79 4.88
CA VAL A 290 38.94 -32.98 6.03
C VAL A 290 40.18 -32.10 5.86
N GLU A 291 40.73 -31.61 6.97
CA GLU A 291 42.05 -30.99 6.96
C GLU A 291 43.13 -32.07 6.84
N SER A 292 44.26 -31.72 6.25
CA SER A 292 45.42 -32.61 6.23
C SER A 292 45.86 -32.90 7.67
N GLY A 293 46.04 -34.18 8.03
CA GLY A 293 46.31 -34.57 9.41
C GLY A 293 45.09 -34.74 10.33
N ALA A 294 43.87 -34.53 9.83
CA ALA A 294 42.66 -34.70 10.65
C ALA A 294 42.51 -36.14 11.17
N THR A 295 41.96 -36.28 12.38
CA THR A 295 41.64 -37.57 13.00
C THR A 295 40.16 -37.70 13.31
N PHE A 296 39.55 -38.85 13.00
CA PHE A 296 38.13 -39.07 13.27
C PHE A 296 37.80 -40.56 13.39
N ASP A 297 36.67 -40.88 14.04
CA ASP A 297 36.24 -42.25 14.23
C ASP A 297 35.21 -42.68 13.16
N LEU A 298 35.53 -43.74 12.42
CA LEU A 298 34.55 -44.44 11.59
C LEU A 298 33.91 -45.59 12.37
N LYS A 299 32.61 -45.52 12.57
CA LYS A 299 31.82 -46.57 13.22
C LYS A 299 30.99 -47.38 12.24
N VAL A 300 31.07 -48.69 12.38
CA VAL A 300 30.26 -49.65 11.66
C VAL A 300 29.39 -50.40 12.64
N THR A 301 28.09 -50.14 12.63
CA THR A 301 27.10 -50.92 13.38
C THR A 301 26.63 -52.09 12.52
N TYR A 302 26.19 -53.22 13.09
CA TYR A 302 25.81 -54.42 12.34
C TYR A 302 24.49 -55.04 12.80
N GLY A 303 23.78 -55.69 11.88
CA GLY A 303 22.58 -56.50 12.14
C GLY A 303 22.85 -57.94 12.61
N THR A 304 21.78 -58.70 12.90
CA THR A 304 21.81 -60.01 13.60
C THR A 304 22.32 -61.21 12.82
N VAL A 305 22.92 -61.04 11.64
CA VAL A 305 23.41 -62.15 10.80
C VAL A 305 24.93 -62.06 10.67
N GLY A 306 25.62 -63.17 10.93
CA GLY A 306 27.07 -63.26 11.02
C GLY A 306 27.80 -62.85 9.75
N TRP A 307 28.94 -62.21 9.94
CA TRP A 307 29.91 -61.82 8.92
C TRP A 307 30.98 -62.91 8.84
N ASP A 308 31.73 -62.97 7.73
CA ASP A 308 32.91 -63.84 7.64
C ASP A 308 34.13 -63.04 8.14
N ASP A 309 35.00 -62.55 7.25
CA ASP A 309 36.20 -61.79 7.63
C ASP A 309 36.06 -60.31 7.22
N LEU A 310 36.55 -59.39 8.07
CA LEU A 310 36.53 -57.94 7.84
C LEU A 310 37.95 -57.39 7.69
N SER A 311 38.20 -56.67 6.59
CA SER A 311 39.44 -55.92 6.34
C SER A 311 39.11 -54.47 5.97
N VAL A 312 39.92 -53.51 6.41
CA VAL A 312 39.75 -52.09 6.09
C VAL A 312 41.02 -51.56 5.45
N TYR A 313 40.88 -50.94 4.27
CA TYR A 313 41.97 -50.40 3.49
C TYR A 313 41.85 -48.88 3.38
N MET A 314 42.99 -48.19 3.35
CA MET A 314 43.10 -46.79 2.93
C MET A 314 43.75 -46.73 1.55
N MET A 315 43.22 -45.86 0.70
CA MET A 315 43.78 -45.53 -0.60
C MET A 315 43.85 -44.02 -0.71
N THR A 316 44.95 -43.48 -1.24
CA THR A 316 45.07 -42.04 -1.51
C THR A 316 45.29 -41.80 -3.00
N SER A 317 45.15 -40.56 -3.45
CA SER A 317 45.52 -40.14 -4.81
C SER A 317 46.99 -40.40 -5.18
N SER A 318 47.87 -40.67 -4.19
CA SER A 318 49.34 -40.72 -4.38
C SER A 318 50.02 -42.05 -3.98
N THR A 319 49.32 -42.99 -3.35
CA THR A 319 49.89 -44.26 -2.83
C THR A 319 49.17 -45.52 -3.33
N GLU A 320 49.88 -46.66 -3.37
CA GLU A 320 49.25 -47.99 -3.49
C GLU A 320 48.55 -48.36 -2.16
N TYR A 321 47.48 -49.15 -2.27
CA TYR A 321 46.58 -49.59 -1.19
C TYR A 321 47.29 -50.01 0.11
N GLU A 322 46.81 -49.51 1.25
CA GLU A 322 47.31 -49.87 2.58
C GLU A 322 46.22 -50.56 3.40
N LEU A 323 46.51 -51.74 3.95
CA LEU A 323 45.65 -52.40 4.93
C LEU A 323 45.83 -51.70 6.28
N ILE A 324 44.81 -50.99 6.73
CA ILE A 324 44.87 -50.19 7.96
C ILE A 324 44.23 -50.91 9.16
N TYR A 325 43.28 -51.83 8.93
CA TYR A 325 42.69 -52.67 9.99
C TYR A 325 42.32 -54.07 9.48
N GLY A 326 42.49 -55.09 10.32
CA GLY A 326 42.21 -56.49 10.00
C GLY A 326 43.35 -57.20 9.24
N PRO A 327 43.10 -58.38 8.63
CA PRO A 327 41.81 -59.07 8.57
C PRO A 327 41.39 -59.61 9.94
N TYR A 328 40.16 -59.30 10.36
CA TYR A 328 39.57 -59.93 11.53
C TYR A 328 38.62 -61.03 11.09
N ALA A 329 38.89 -62.25 11.53
CA ALA A 329 37.96 -63.34 11.29
C ALA A 329 36.78 -63.29 12.25
N GLY A 330 35.56 -63.60 11.79
CA GLY A 330 34.55 -64.12 12.71
C GLY A 330 33.08 -63.81 12.41
N ALA A 331 32.23 -64.70 12.92
CA ALA A 331 30.79 -64.55 12.92
C ALA A 331 30.29 -63.85 14.20
N TRP A 332 29.40 -62.87 14.03
CA TRP A 332 28.65 -62.25 15.13
C TRP A 332 27.26 -62.90 15.22
N THR A 333 26.96 -63.61 16.31
CA THR A 333 25.60 -64.13 16.55
C THR A 333 25.06 -63.65 17.89
N SER A 334 23.87 -63.02 17.86
CA SER A 334 23.11 -62.72 19.06
C SER A 334 22.43 -64.01 19.54
N GLY A 335 23.08 -64.76 20.42
CA GLY A 335 22.50 -65.98 20.98
C GLY A 335 23.50 -67.04 21.42
N GLY A 336 24.41 -66.70 22.33
CA GLY A 336 24.95 -67.67 23.27
C GLY A 336 25.90 -68.75 22.74
N SER A 337 26.80 -68.44 21.81
CA SER A 337 28.14 -69.08 21.78
C SER A 337 29.14 -68.30 20.91
N THR A 338 30.11 -67.65 21.58
CA THR A 338 31.34 -67.00 21.06
C THR A 338 31.18 -65.92 19.99
N LEU A 339 31.33 -64.65 20.40
CA LEU A 339 31.49 -63.48 19.53
C LEU A 339 32.96 -63.41 19.04
N THR A 340 33.29 -64.21 18.01
CA THR A 340 34.67 -64.35 17.52
C THR A 340 35.22 -63.05 16.95
N LEU A 341 34.43 -62.33 16.14
CA LEU A 341 34.85 -61.05 15.54
C LEU A 341 35.15 -59.98 16.61
N PHE A 342 34.24 -59.80 17.58
CA PHE A 342 34.44 -58.88 18.72
C PHE A 342 35.70 -59.22 19.52
N THR A 343 35.95 -60.52 19.72
CA THR A 343 37.14 -60.97 20.47
C THR A 343 38.41 -60.69 19.69
N ASN A 344 38.38 -60.90 18.37
CA ASN A 344 39.55 -60.71 17.51
C ASN A 344 39.91 -59.23 17.35
N ILE A 345 38.91 -58.33 17.24
CA ILE A 345 39.15 -56.88 17.19
C ILE A 345 39.73 -56.39 18.52
N ASN A 346 39.09 -56.72 19.65
CA ASN A 346 39.56 -56.25 20.95
C ASN A 346 40.87 -56.93 21.44
N ALA A 347 41.34 -57.96 20.75
CA ALA A 347 42.64 -58.60 20.99
C ALA A 347 43.73 -58.14 20.01
N ALA A 348 43.37 -57.37 18.98
CA ALA A 348 44.32 -56.83 18.02
C ALA A 348 45.00 -55.57 18.57
N ASP A 349 46.22 -55.29 18.10
CA ASP A 349 47.07 -54.17 18.55
C ASP A 349 46.91 -52.92 17.67
N ASP A 350 45.73 -52.73 17.06
CA ASP A 350 45.51 -51.76 15.98
C ASP A 350 44.55 -50.62 16.35
N LEU A 351 44.20 -50.43 17.63
CA LEU A 351 43.32 -49.35 18.16
C LEU A 351 41.84 -49.44 17.75
N ALA A 352 41.43 -50.36 16.88
CA ALA A 352 40.02 -50.60 16.61
C ALA A 352 39.32 -51.16 17.86
N THR A 353 38.10 -50.69 18.14
CA THR A 353 37.34 -51.15 19.30
C THR A 353 35.97 -51.66 18.89
N ALA A 354 35.50 -52.73 19.51
CA ALA A 354 34.16 -53.27 19.26
C ALA A 354 33.31 -53.22 20.54
N ASP A 355 32.03 -52.85 20.41
CA ASP A 355 31.03 -52.88 21.47
C ASP A 355 29.92 -53.88 21.12
N ALA A 356 29.86 -54.96 21.92
CA ALA A 356 28.90 -56.04 21.75
C ALA A 356 27.46 -55.66 22.14
N ASN A 357 27.25 -54.59 22.92
CA ASN A 357 25.92 -54.23 23.41
C ASN A 357 25.07 -53.51 22.36
N ASN A 358 25.71 -52.73 21.49
CA ASN A 358 25.08 -51.96 20.42
C ASN A 358 25.50 -52.45 19.02
N GLY A 359 26.30 -53.51 18.93
CA GLY A 359 26.73 -54.12 17.67
C GLY A 359 27.60 -53.19 16.81
N THR A 360 28.40 -52.32 17.44
CA THR A 360 29.18 -51.28 16.75
C THR A 360 30.68 -51.52 16.87
N ILE A 361 31.41 -51.33 15.77
CA ILE A 361 32.87 -51.36 15.70
C ILE A 361 33.34 -49.95 15.36
N THR A 362 34.38 -49.44 16.02
CA THR A 362 34.95 -48.10 15.83
C THR A 362 36.38 -48.21 15.33
N PHE A 363 36.69 -47.50 14.25
CA PHE A 363 37.98 -47.43 13.58
C PHE A 363 38.50 -45.99 13.63
N PRO A 364 39.55 -45.69 14.40
CA PRO A 364 40.17 -44.37 14.43
C PRO A 364 40.96 -44.07 13.15
N ILE A 365 40.42 -43.27 12.25
CA ILE A 365 41.08 -42.89 11.00
C ILE A 365 41.92 -41.64 11.19
N SER A 366 43.14 -41.65 10.64
CA SER A 366 44.01 -40.47 10.54
C SER A 366 44.30 -40.19 9.08
N ILE A 367 44.03 -38.97 8.62
CA ILE A 367 44.34 -38.53 7.27
C ILE A 367 45.84 -38.18 7.19
N PRO A 368 46.59 -38.69 6.20
CA PRO A 368 48.01 -38.39 6.10
C PRO A 368 48.29 -36.89 5.95
N GLN A 369 49.28 -36.37 6.69
CA GLN A 369 49.63 -34.93 6.74
C GLN A 369 50.27 -34.41 5.44
N GLU A 370 50.77 -35.31 4.61
CA GLU A 370 51.43 -35.00 3.34
C GLU A 370 50.47 -34.75 2.18
N LEU A 371 49.17 -34.97 2.38
CA LEU A 371 48.16 -34.72 1.36
C LEU A 371 47.87 -33.23 1.23
N ASN A 372 47.69 -32.78 -0.01
CA ASN A 372 47.45 -31.39 -0.38
C ASN A 372 45.95 -31.15 -0.59
N SER A 373 45.53 -29.89 -0.49
CA SER A 373 44.18 -29.51 -0.92
C SER A 373 44.00 -29.88 -2.39
N GLY A 374 43.01 -30.72 -2.70
CA GLY A 374 42.98 -31.39 -4.01
C GLY A 374 43.02 -32.92 -3.94
N ASP A 375 43.55 -33.48 -2.86
CA ASP A 375 43.74 -34.92 -2.72
C ASP A 375 42.51 -35.64 -2.18
N ALA A 376 42.32 -36.88 -2.64
CA ALA A 376 41.26 -37.77 -2.20
C ALA A 376 41.82 -38.92 -1.35
N VAL A 377 41.10 -39.28 -0.30
CA VAL A 377 41.36 -40.46 0.53
C VAL A 377 40.12 -41.35 0.49
N VAL A 378 40.30 -42.62 0.18
CA VAL A 378 39.24 -43.62 0.19
C VAL A 378 39.50 -44.64 1.29
N ILE A 379 38.54 -44.77 2.21
CA ILE A 379 38.52 -45.85 3.21
C ILE A 379 37.56 -46.93 2.72
N ARG A 380 38.09 -48.10 2.40
CA ARG A 380 37.32 -49.24 1.88
C ARG A 380 37.21 -50.34 2.93
N PHE A 381 35.99 -50.66 3.30
CA PHE A 381 35.65 -51.83 4.12
C PHE A 381 35.35 -53.02 3.21
N ILE A 382 36.00 -54.17 3.44
CA ILE A 382 35.83 -55.39 2.64
C ILE A 382 35.39 -56.54 3.53
N ILE A 383 34.36 -57.24 3.07
CA ILE A 383 33.77 -58.40 3.72
C ILE A 383 33.87 -59.57 2.74
N HIS A 384 34.49 -60.65 3.19
CA HIS A 384 34.84 -61.74 2.30
C HIS A 384 34.93 -63.07 3.06
N GLY A 385 34.72 -64.18 2.35
CA GLY A 385 34.65 -65.51 2.95
C GLY A 385 35.98 -66.14 3.39
N SER A 386 37.12 -65.44 3.28
CA SER A 386 38.46 -65.98 3.61
C SER A 386 39.56 -64.91 3.68
N SER A 387 40.31 -64.78 4.79
CA SER A 387 41.34 -63.74 5.09
C SER A 387 41.99 -63.09 3.86
N LEU A 388 41.77 -61.78 3.66
CA LEU A 388 42.35 -61.00 2.57
C LEU A 388 43.47 -60.12 3.10
N GLU A 389 44.70 -60.64 3.08
CA GLU A 389 45.92 -59.90 3.46
C GLU A 389 46.63 -59.23 2.25
N GLY A 390 45.93 -59.05 1.12
CA GLY A 390 46.56 -58.68 -0.16
C GLY A 390 45.76 -57.65 -0.97
N ASN A 391 46.20 -57.43 -2.22
CA ASN A 391 45.63 -56.41 -3.09
C ASN A 391 44.08 -56.50 -3.14
N PRO A 392 43.35 -55.47 -2.67
CA PRO A 392 41.88 -55.46 -2.65
C PRO A 392 41.27 -55.49 -4.06
N CYS A 393 42.10 -55.32 -5.10
CA CYS A 393 41.74 -55.29 -6.51
C CYS A 393 42.01 -56.62 -7.25
N ALA A 394 42.50 -57.66 -6.57
CA ALA A 394 42.90 -58.90 -7.23
C ALA A 394 41.72 -59.67 -7.86
N SER A 395 41.86 -60.09 -9.12
CA SER A 395 40.85 -60.90 -9.82
C SER A 395 40.86 -62.36 -9.36
N GLY A 396 39.69 -62.96 -9.06
CA GLY A 396 39.54 -64.40 -8.82
C GLY A 396 39.03 -64.81 -7.43
N ILE A 397 38.73 -63.83 -6.57
CA ILE A 397 38.11 -64.01 -5.24
C ILE A 397 36.59 -63.92 -5.40
N GLY A 398 35.83 -64.89 -4.88
CA GLY A 398 34.37 -64.91 -4.96
C GLY A 398 33.71 -63.78 -4.15
N GLU A 399 32.55 -63.31 -4.62
CA GLU A 399 31.65 -62.27 -4.05
C GLU A 399 32.21 -61.47 -2.85
N LEU A 400 32.95 -60.40 -3.14
CA LEU A 400 33.29 -59.38 -2.15
C LEU A 400 32.11 -58.42 -1.95
N ASN A 401 31.70 -58.21 -0.70
CA ASN A 401 30.88 -57.05 -0.35
C ASN A 401 31.82 -55.96 0.15
N TYR A 402 31.76 -54.76 -0.42
CA TYR A 402 32.59 -53.64 0.00
C TYR A 402 31.79 -52.34 0.14
N CYS A 403 32.32 -51.42 0.94
CA CYS A 403 31.78 -50.07 1.11
C CYS A 403 32.95 -49.07 1.16
N ASP A 404 32.84 -47.99 0.38
CA ASP A 404 33.87 -46.96 0.27
C ASP A 404 33.37 -45.65 0.89
N TYR A 405 34.21 -45.04 1.72
CA TYR A 405 34.09 -43.66 2.17
C TYR A 405 35.16 -42.82 1.48
N VAL A 406 34.75 -41.73 0.83
CA VAL A 406 35.65 -40.83 0.12
C VAL A 406 35.73 -39.51 0.88
N PHE A 407 36.94 -39.12 1.26
CA PHE A 407 37.28 -37.87 1.92
C PHE A 407 38.11 -37.02 0.97
N TYR A 408 37.94 -35.70 1.03
CA TYR A 408 38.74 -34.75 0.26
C TYR A 408 39.45 -33.78 1.19
N VAL A 409 40.70 -33.47 0.87
CA VAL A 409 41.48 -32.51 1.65
C VAL A 409 41.12 -31.08 1.21
N GLY A 410 40.55 -30.28 2.11
CA GLY A 410 40.15 -28.88 1.89
C GLY A 410 41.26 -27.86 2.23
N LYS A 411 41.11 -26.59 1.81
CA LYS A 411 41.89 -25.47 2.39
C LYS A 411 41.34 -25.14 3.78
N GLY A 412 42.20 -24.74 4.72
CA GLY A 412 41.77 -24.31 6.06
C GLY A 412 40.77 -23.16 6.00
N MET A 413 39.88 -23.04 6.99
CA MET A 413 38.91 -21.95 7.11
C MET A 413 39.28 -21.03 8.26
N SER A 414 39.30 -19.72 8.02
CA SER A 414 39.53 -18.68 9.03
C SER A 414 38.25 -17.89 9.29
N GLN A 415 38.05 -17.44 10.53
CA GLN A 415 36.90 -16.62 10.91
C GLN A 415 37.33 -15.15 11.08
N ILE A 416 36.67 -14.23 10.39
CA ILE A 416 36.88 -12.79 10.58
C ILE A 416 35.66 -12.18 11.26
N VAL A 417 35.90 -11.36 12.28
CA VAL A 417 34.85 -10.63 13.02
C VAL A 417 35.16 -9.14 13.02
N ALA A 418 34.14 -8.31 12.82
CA ALA A 418 34.18 -6.86 12.93
C ALA A 418 33.24 -6.37 14.03
N ASN A 419 33.70 -5.45 14.89
CA ASN A 419 32.92 -4.86 15.99
C ASN A 419 32.91 -3.33 15.92
N ALA A 420 31.81 -2.69 16.35
CA ALA A 420 31.72 -1.24 16.55
C ALA A 420 31.99 -0.85 18.01
N GLU A 421 32.88 0.13 18.25
CA GLU A 421 33.16 0.63 19.59
C GLU A 421 33.25 2.18 19.68
N PRO A 422 32.45 2.83 20.54
CA PRO A 422 31.30 2.27 21.24
C PRO A 422 30.19 1.90 20.25
N SER A 423 29.33 0.94 20.60
CA SER A 423 28.23 0.51 19.70
C SER A 423 27.28 1.65 19.33
N LYS A 424 27.07 2.62 20.24
CA LYS A 424 26.29 3.85 19.97
C LYS A 424 26.97 4.85 19.03
N GLY A 425 28.23 4.64 18.69
CA GLY A 425 29.02 5.56 17.86
C GLY A 425 28.92 5.27 16.36
N GLY A 426 28.43 4.10 15.98
CA GLY A 426 28.31 3.68 14.59
C GLY A 426 28.10 2.17 14.46
N SER A 427 28.03 1.70 13.23
CA SER A 427 27.81 0.30 12.87
C SER A 427 28.88 -0.21 11.91
N VAL A 428 29.01 -1.53 11.80
CA VAL A 428 29.96 -2.23 10.93
C VAL A 428 29.28 -3.25 10.03
N ALA A 429 29.89 -3.50 8.87
CA ALA A 429 29.50 -4.57 7.95
C ALA A 429 30.77 -5.28 7.42
N ILE A 430 30.61 -6.55 6.99
CA ILE A 430 31.65 -7.28 6.27
C ILE A 430 31.14 -7.61 4.88
N ASN A 431 31.92 -7.24 3.86
CA ASN A 431 31.56 -7.28 2.45
C ASN A 431 30.24 -6.53 2.23
N ASP A 432 29.20 -7.22 1.76
CA ASP A 432 27.88 -6.65 1.49
C ASP A 432 26.84 -7.14 2.52
N SER A 433 27.28 -7.48 3.74
CA SER A 433 26.36 -7.74 4.85
C SER A 433 25.60 -6.48 5.27
N GLU A 434 24.47 -6.66 5.95
CA GLU A 434 23.83 -5.56 6.68
C GLU A 434 24.77 -4.97 7.74
N TYR A 435 24.57 -3.69 8.04
CA TYR A 435 25.29 -2.99 9.10
C TYR A 435 24.71 -3.37 10.47
N GLY A 436 25.58 -3.68 11.43
CA GLY A 436 25.21 -3.99 12.80
C GLY A 436 26.33 -3.67 13.80
N GLU A 437 26.12 -3.98 15.07
CA GLU A 437 27.15 -3.78 16.11
C GLU A 437 28.34 -4.75 15.93
N THR A 438 28.06 -5.97 15.47
CA THR A 438 29.04 -7.01 15.17
C THR A 438 28.67 -7.69 13.86
N SER A 439 29.66 -7.98 13.00
CA SER A 439 29.49 -8.77 11.78
C SER A 439 30.63 -9.80 11.68
N GLY A 440 30.36 -10.97 11.09
CA GLY A 440 31.33 -12.07 11.03
C GLY A 440 31.18 -12.94 9.78
N VAL A 441 32.29 -13.46 9.27
CA VAL A 441 32.33 -14.31 8.07
C VAL A 441 33.40 -15.40 8.19
N SER A 442 33.12 -16.59 7.63
CA SER A 442 34.11 -17.64 7.44
C SER A 442 34.70 -17.54 6.03
N VAL A 443 36.03 -17.52 5.93
CA VAL A 443 36.77 -17.34 4.68
C VAL A 443 37.83 -18.43 4.52
N GLU A 444 37.99 -18.96 3.31
CA GLU A 444 39.08 -19.90 3.00
C GLU A 444 40.45 -19.25 3.20
N GLU A 445 41.42 -20.03 3.66
CA GLU A 445 42.81 -19.59 3.76
C GLU A 445 43.34 -19.06 2.41
N GLY A 446 43.99 -17.90 2.45
CA GLY A 446 44.44 -17.12 1.30
C GLY A 446 43.37 -16.17 0.74
N GLY A 447 42.13 -16.24 1.21
CA GLY A 447 41.01 -15.38 0.80
C GLY A 447 41.14 -13.93 1.26
N SER A 448 40.10 -13.14 0.97
CA SER A 448 40.03 -11.71 1.32
C SER A 448 38.64 -11.31 1.80
N VAL A 449 38.56 -10.34 2.71
CA VAL A 449 37.30 -9.74 3.18
C VAL A 449 37.44 -8.22 3.26
N THR A 450 36.34 -7.49 3.09
CA THR A 450 36.31 -6.02 3.24
C THR A 450 35.46 -5.64 4.44
N LEU A 451 36.02 -4.91 5.39
CA LEU A 451 35.30 -4.35 6.53
C LEU A 451 34.81 -2.95 6.18
N LYS A 452 33.57 -2.59 6.55
CA LYS A 452 32.97 -1.28 6.32
C LYS A 452 32.45 -0.69 7.64
N ALA A 453 32.69 0.58 7.89
CA ALA A 453 32.24 1.29 9.09
C ALA A 453 31.33 2.47 8.71
N ASN A 454 30.22 2.63 9.44
CA ASN A 454 29.27 3.72 9.26
C ASN A 454 29.05 4.47 10.58
N PRO A 455 29.60 5.70 10.74
CA PRO A 455 29.40 6.52 11.93
C PRO A 455 27.93 6.92 12.14
N GLU A 456 27.50 6.92 13.40
CA GLU A 456 26.22 7.49 13.80
C GLU A 456 26.30 9.02 13.89
N ASN A 457 25.15 9.71 13.84
CA ASN A 457 25.12 11.17 13.95
C ASN A 457 25.78 11.67 15.25
N GLY A 458 26.60 12.72 15.10
CA GLY A 458 27.40 13.29 16.20
C GLY A 458 28.68 12.50 16.55
N TYR A 459 28.99 11.43 15.82
CA TYR A 459 30.27 10.70 15.92
C TYR A 459 31.09 10.81 14.64
N ARG A 460 32.40 10.56 14.76
CA ARG A 460 33.30 10.35 13.62
C ARG A 460 34.00 9.00 13.73
N PHE A 461 34.24 8.36 12.59
CA PHE A 461 35.10 7.19 12.50
C PHE A 461 36.57 7.58 12.79
N VAL A 462 37.24 6.80 13.62
CA VAL A 462 38.66 7.00 14.01
C VAL A 462 39.59 6.07 13.24
N GLY A 463 39.16 4.85 12.96
CA GLY A 463 39.96 3.82 12.30
C GLY A 463 39.57 2.40 12.66
N TRP A 464 40.13 1.44 11.94
CA TRP A 464 40.07 0.01 12.25
C TRP A 464 41.26 -0.40 13.11
N PHE A 465 41.01 -1.20 14.14
CA PHE A 465 42.01 -1.70 15.08
C PHE A 465 41.97 -3.23 15.13
N ASN A 466 43.12 -3.89 15.32
CA ASN A 466 43.19 -5.35 15.52
C ASN A 466 43.02 -5.73 17.00
N GLU A 467 43.11 -7.03 17.32
CA GLU A 467 43.00 -7.56 18.70
C GLU A 467 44.06 -7.02 19.67
N GLU A 468 45.22 -6.60 19.17
CA GLU A 468 46.28 -5.97 19.97
C GLU A 468 46.09 -4.45 20.16
N ASP A 469 44.91 -3.93 19.79
CA ASP A 469 44.55 -2.51 19.79
C ASP A 469 45.47 -1.63 18.93
N THR A 470 46.05 -2.21 17.89
CA THR A 470 46.87 -1.48 16.90
C THR A 470 46.01 -1.05 15.73
N LYS A 471 46.07 0.24 15.38
CA LYS A 471 45.35 0.78 14.23
C LYS A 471 45.90 0.21 12.92
N VAL A 472 45.05 -0.49 12.17
CA VAL A 472 45.38 -1.14 10.88
C VAL A 472 44.90 -0.35 9.67
N SER A 473 43.89 0.51 9.82
CA SER A 473 43.40 1.40 8.76
C SER A 473 42.79 2.69 9.32
N GLU A 474 42.90 3.79 8.56
CA GLU A 474 42.17 5.04 8.79
C GLU A 474 40.94 5.18 7.90
N ASP A 475 40.84 4.36 6.85
CA ASP A 475 39.73 4.37 5.90
C ASP A 475 38.54 3.60 6.47
N ALA A 476 37.33 4.14 6.27
CA ALA A 476 36.09 3.49 6.72
C ALA A 476 35.88 2.11 6.07
N GLU A 477 36.46 1.91 4.88
CA GLU A 477 36.55 0.60 4.23
C GLU A 477 37.98 0.05 4.32
N TYR A 478 38.12 -1.18 4.79
CA TYR A 478 39.42 -1.85 4.96
C TYR A 478 39.38 -3.28 4.42
N THR A 479 40.15 -3.56 3.37
CA THR A 479 40.26 -4.90 2.78
C THR A 479 41.45 -5.67 3.33
N ILE A 480 41.18 -6.83 3.91
CA ILE A 480 42.17 -7.79 4.39
C ILE A 480 42.35 -8.84 3.29
N THR A 481 43.59 -9.09 2.87
CA THR A 481 43.93 -10.08 1.83
C THR A 481 44.85 -11.15 2.38
N SER A 482 44.83 -12.34 1.79
CA SER A 482 45.72 -13.46 2.16
C SER A 482 45.54 -13.90 3.61
N ILE A 483 44.29 -14.09 4.03
CA ILE A 483 43.92 -14.47 5.39
C ILE A 483 44.41 -15.88 5.68
N THR A 484 45.22 -16.08 6.72
CA THR A 484 45.76 -17.39 7.11
C THR A 484 45.34 -17.83 8.51
N GLU A 485 44.66 -16.96 9.26
CA GLU A 485 44.19 -17.22 10.61
C GLU A 485 42.93 -16.40 10.90
N SER A 486 42.17 -16.84 11.90
CA SER A 486 41.01 -16.10 12.41
C SER A 486 41.45 -14.81 13.10
N ALA A 487 40.67 -13.73 12.93
CA ALA A 487 41.00 -12.42 13.51
C ALA A 487 39.77 -11.54 13.77
N THR A 488 39.84 -10.75 14.83
CA THR A 488 38.84 -9.72 15.16
C THR A 488 39.37 -8.32 14.88
N TYR A 489 38.51 -7.47 14.32
CA TYR A 489 38.79 -6.06 14.06
C TYR A 489 37.72 -5.17 14.69
N THR A 490 38.13 -4.02 15.22
CA THR A 490 37.23 -3.07 15.88
C THR A 490 37.26 -1.73 15.15
N ALA A 491 36.10 -1.28 14.67
CA ALA A 491 35.87 0.08 14.20
C ALA A 491 35.68 0.99 15.42
N LYS A 492 36.59 1.94 15.62
CA LYS A 492 36.47 2.91 16.72
C LYS A 492 35.80 4.19 16.26
N PHE A 493 34.85 4.67 17.05
CA PHE A 493 34.13 5.92 16.84
C PHE A 493 34.37 6.89 18.00
N GLU A 494 34.48 8.17 17.68
CA GLU A 494 34.69 9.23 18.65
C GLU A 494 33.60 10.28 18.55
N PHE A 495 33.06 10.67 19.69
CA PHE A 495 32.06 11.73 19.78
C PHE A 495 32.63 13.08 19.31
N ILE A 496 31.84 13.86 18.58
CA ILE A 496 32.19 15.21 18.13
C ILE A 496 31.58 16.22 19.11
N PRO A 497 32.37 16.78 20.06
CA PRO A 497 31.84 17.71 21.04
C PRO A 497 31.39 19.02 20.40
N VAL A 498 30.25 19.51 20.89
CA VAL A 498 29.72 20.84 20.57
C VAL A 498 30.04 21.84 21.69
N PRO A 499 29.96 23.15 21.42
CA PRO A 499 29.94 24.15 22.49
C PRO A 499 28.85 23.84 23.53
N GLU A 500 29.16 24.14 24.80
CA GLU A 500 28.22 23.97 25.90
C GLU A 500 26.90 24.69 25.60
N ARG A 501 25.79 23.96 25.78
CA ARG A 501 24.43 24.41 25.48
C ARG A 501 23.44 23.86 26.49
N THR A 502 22.33 24.55 26.67
CA THR A 502 21.20 24.09 27.49
C THR A 502 20.08 23.54 26.59
N ILE A 503 19.71 22.29 26.84
CA ILE A 503 18.55 21.64 26.22
C ILE A 503 17.44 21.58 27.27
N THR A 504 16.28 22.15 26.95
CA THR A 504 15.07 22.11 27.79
C THR A 504 14.01 21.29 27.07
N ILE A 505 13.29 20.44 27.80
CA ILE A 505 12.16 19.67 27.27
C ILE A 505 10.85 20.14 27.90
N ALA A 506 9.77 20.12 27.13
CA ALA A 506 8.43 20.46 27.58
C ALA A 506 7.39 19.50 26.96
N SER A 507 6.26 19.32 27.65
CA SER A 507 5.07 18.68 27.08
C SER A 507 4.07 19.75 26.66
N SER A 508 3.49 19.63 25.46
CA SER A 508 2.43 20.54 25.00
C SER A 508 1.17 20.44 25.87
N ASP A 509 0.92 19.24 26.43
CA ASP A 509 -0.18 18.95 27.33
C ASP A 509 0.22 17.83 28.30
N ALA A 510 0.52 18.22 29.54
CA ALA A 510 0.95 17.30 30.60
C ALA A 510 -0.12 16.28 31.01
N THR A 511 -1.39 16.47 30.62
CA THR A 511 -2.45 15.48 30.85
C THR A 511 -2.46 14.38 29.78
N LYS A 512 -1.91 14.67 28.59
CA LYS A 512 -1.87 13.74 27.45
C LYS A 512 -0.53 13.03 27.30
N GLY A 513 0.56 13.59 27.84
CA GLY A 513 1.86 12.97 27.74
C GLY A 513 2.93 13.61 28.63
N SER A 514 3.98 12.83 28.91
CA SER A 514 5.16 13.23 29.67
C SER A 514 6.42 13.24 28.79
N VAL A 515 7.45 13.92 29.27
CA VAL A 515 8.76 14.00 28.61
C VAL A 515 9.88 13.67 29.59
N ALA A 516 10.96 13.05 29.12
CA ALA A 516 12.14 12.73 29.90
C ALA A 516 13.43 12.92 29.09
N ILE A 517 14.53 13.27 29.77
CA ILE A 517 15.88 13.19 29.21
C ILE A 517 16.46 11.86 29.70
N ILE A 518 16.67 10.92 28.78
CA ILE A 518 17.03 9.54 29.10
C ILE A 518 18.51 9.24 28.92
N ASP A 519 19.24 10.02 28.11
CA ASP A 519 20.70 9.95 28.03
C ASP A 519 21.30 11.36 27.86
N PRO A 520 22.13 11.85 28.80
CA PRO A 520 22.35 11.25 30.11
C PRO A 520 21.08 11.38 30.97
N GLU A 521 20.74 10.31 31.70
CA GLU A 521 19.54 10.26 32.56
C GLU A 521 19.48 11.48 33.49
N THR A 522 18.43 12.28 33.37
CA THR A 522 18.28 13.55 34.09
C THR A 522 16.89 13.64 34.72
N THR A 523 16.83 13.96 36.02
CA THR A 523 15.58 14.04 36.79
C THR A 523 14.77 15.32 36.55
N GLY A 524 15.33 16.30 35.85
CA GLY A 524 14.70 17.58 35.53
C GLY A 524 14.40 17.73 34.04
N SER A 525 13.65 18.77 33.70
CA SER A 525 13.27 19.09 32.31
C SER A 525 14.34 19.87 31.54
N SER A 526 15.58 19.94 32.03
CA SER A 526 16.68 20.64 31.36
C SER A 526 18.04 20.07 31.72
N ILE A 527 18.96 20.08 30.77
CA ILE A 527 20.36 19.72 30.97
C ILE A 527 21.29 20.68 30.23
N THR A 528 22.45 20.99 30.84
CA THR A 528 23.57 21.63 30.13
C THR A 528 24.58 20.57 29.75
N SER A 529 24.90 20.46 28.46
CA SER A 529 25.73 19.38 27.92
C SER A 529 26.57 19.86 26.74
N THR A 530 27.76 19.29 26.60
CA THR A 530 28.59 19.35 25.37
C THR A 530 28.38 18.09 24.51
N GLY A 531 27.57 17.14 25.00
CA GLY A 531 27.29 15.83 24.43
C GLY A 531 26.01 15.78 23.58
N ILE A 532 25.77 14.62 22.95
CA ILE A 532 24.43 14.23 22.49
C ILE A 532 23.51 14.10 23.70
N VAL A 533 22.25 14.49 23.54
CA VAL A 533 21.21 14.30 24.55
C VAL A 533 20.02 13.59 23.93
N THR A 534 19.63 12.45 24.50
CA THR A 534 18.47 11.67 24.08
C THR A 534 17.26 12.04 24.93
N VAL A 535 16.17 12.39 24.27
CA VAL A 535 14.90 12.75 24.88
C VAL A 535 13.83 11.75 24.48
N GLU A 536 12.85 11.53 25.36
CA GLU A 536 11.74 10.62 25.18
C GLU A 536 10.42 11.28 25.53
N ALA A 537 9.41 11.03 24.71
CA ALA A 537 8.02 11.45 24.91
C ALA A 537 7.15 10.21 25.13
N THR A 538 6.34 10.21 26.18
CA THR A 538 5.48 9.08 26.55
C THR A 538 4.03 9.55 26.64
N PRO A 539 3.14 9.11 25.72
CA PRO A 539 1.71 9.38 25.84
C PRO A 539 1.12 8.75 27.10
N VAL A 540 0.14 9.43 27.70
CA VAL A 540 -0.59 8.96 28.89
C VAL A 540 -1.95 8.42 28.45
N GLY A 541 -2.23 7.14 28.68
CA GLY A 541 -3.50 6.51 28.31
C GLY A 541 -3.53 6.01 26.85
N GLN A 542 -4.63 5.34 26.47
CA GLN A 542 -4.72 4.63 25.18
C GLN A 542 -5.17 5.50 24.01
N ASP A 543 -5.83 6.63 24.29
CA ASP A 543 -6.40 7.51 23.26
C ASP A 543 -5.51 8.73 22.97
N ASN A 544 -4.39 8.87 23.67
CA ASN A 544 -3.43 9.94 23.45
C ASN A 544 -2.25 9.43 22.63
N ILE A 545 -1.79 10.25 21.70
CA ILE A 545 -0.64 9.95 20.86
C ILE A 545 0.40 11.07 20.93
N PHE A 546 1.65 10.69 20.78
CA PHE A 546 2.74 11.60 20.45
C PHE A 546 2.68 11.90 18.95
N VAL A 547 2.82 13.16 18.57
CA VAL A 547 2.76 13.61 17.18
C VAL A 547 4.15 13.95 16.66
N ASN A 548 4.87 14.84 17.35
CA ASN A 548 6.23 15.26 17.00
C ASN A 548 6.87 16.06 18.14
N TRP A 549 8.17 16.31 18.01
CA TRP A 549 8.92 17.31 18.76
C TRP A 549 9.07 18.58 17.93
N THR A 550 8.80 19.74 18.53
CA THR A 550 9.06 21.05 17.91
C THR A 550 10.02 21.89 18.71
N ASP A 551 10.70 22.83 18.06
CA ASP A 551 11.49 23.85 18.75
C ASP A 551 10.60 24.98 19.31
N ALA A 552 11.23 26.04 19.84
CA ALA A 552 10.52 27.22 20.37
C ALA A 552 9.81 28.07 19.31
N ASN A 553 10.18 27.92 18.02
CA ASN A 553 9.52 28.59 16.89
C ASN A 553 8.34 27.78 16.35
N GLY A 554 8.18 26.53 16.80
CA GLY A 554 7.18 25.59 16.30
C GLY A 554 7.67 24.75 15.13
N ASP A 555 8.96 24.82 14.78
CA ASP A 555 9.54 24.01 13.70
C ASP A 555 9.73 22.56 14.17
N VAL A 556 9.32 21.59 13.33
CA VAL A 556 9.43 20.17 13.66
C VAL A 556 10.90 19.74 13.66
N VAL A 557 11.35 19.21 14.81
CA VAL A 557 12.73 18.73 15.02
C VAL A 557 12.82 17.20 14.87
N SER A 558 11.79 16.47 15.28
CA SER A 558 11.73 15.00 15.15
C SER A 558 10.28 14.51 15.16
N THR A 559 10.00 13.44 14.43
CA THR A 559 8.74 12.68 14.48
C THR A 559 8.84 11.41 15.32
N GLU A 560 10.03 11.09 15.81
CA GLU A 560 10.26 9.95 16.69
C GLU A 560 10.02 10.36 18.15
N ALA A 561 9.26 9.54 18.88
CA ALA A 561 8.97 9.77 20.30
C ALA A 561 10.26 9.82 21.14
N THR A 562 11.26 9.03 20.75
CA THR A 562 12.59 9.00 21.35
C THR A 562 13.63 9.34 20.30
N PHE A 563 14.43 10.41 20.53
CA PHE A 563 15.48 10.80 19.59
C PHE A 563 16.66 11.49 20.28
N SER A 564 17.81 11.46 19.59
CA SER A 564 19.07 12.07 20.02
C SER A 564 19.28 13.44 19.39
N TYR A 565 19.52 14.46 20.20
CA TYR A 565 19.80 15.83 19.77
C TYR A 565 21.29 16.15 19.89
N ASP A 566 21.92 16.50 18.78
CA ASP A 566 23.36 16.71 18.64
C ASP A 566 23.76 18.15 18.19
N LYS A 567 22.80 19.01 17.80
CA LYS A 567 23.05 20.33 17.20
C LYS A 567 23.38 21.45 18.20
N ALA A 568 24.38 22.28 17.88
CA ALA A 568 24.86 23.35 18.78
C ALA A 568 23.79 24.42 19.11
N GLY A 569 23.98 25.12 20.23
CA GLY A 569 23.10 26.20 20.69
C GLY A 569 22.00 25.72 21.63
N ASP A 570 21.51 26.64 22.47
CA ASP A 570 20.42 26.38 23.40
C ASP A 570 19.11 26.09 22.66
N ILE A 571 18.32 25.15 23.15
CA ILE A 571 17.04 24.78 22.55
C ILE A 571 15.99 24.40 23.60
N THR A 572 14.73 24.66 23.26
CA THR A 572 13.57 24.07 23.92
C THR A 572 12.89 23.12 22.95
N LEU A 573 12.77 21.85 23.33
CA LEU A 573 12.08 20.81 22.58
C LEU A 573 10.73 20.55 23.24
N THR A 574 9.64 20.77 22.52
CA THR A 574 8.28 20.53 22.99
C THR A 574 7.72 19.27 22.33
N ALA A 575 7.36 18.26 23.13
CA ALA A 575 6.64 17.09 22.65
C ALA A 575 5.16 17.45 22.50
N ASN A 576 4.65 17.32 21.28
CA ASN A 576 3.26 17.62 20.94
C ASN A 576 2.42 16.35 21.03
N PHE A 577 1.37 16.41 21.85
CA PHE A 577 0.41 15.33 22.05
C PHE A 577 -0.98 15.71 21.57
N LYS A 578 -1.70 14.73 21.02
CA LYS A 578 -3.10 14.86 20.58
C LYS A 578 -3.93 13.67 21.07
N SER A 579 -5.24 13.86 21.18
CA SER A 579 -6.19 12.79 21.53
C SER A 579 -6.98 12.29 20.32
N TYR A 580 -7.44 11.06 20.36
CA TYR A 580 -8.52 10.58 19.52
C TYR A 580 -9.87 10.85 20.19
N TYR A 581 -10.78 11.51 19.47
CA TYR A 581 -12.15 11.75 19.90
C TYR A 581 -13.15 10.92 19.10
N VAL A 582 -14.17 10.42 19.79
CA VAL A 582 -15.24 9.66 19.15
C VAL A 582 -16.23 10.64 18.53
N VAL A 583 -16.58 10.41 17.26
CA VAL A 583 -17.66 11.11 16.56
C VAL A 583 -18.89 10.20 16.52
N THR A 584 -19.98 10.62 17.14
CA THR A 584 -21.27 9.92 17.11
C THR A 584 -22.22 10.66 16.18
N ILE A 585 -22.75 9.93 15.20
CA ILE A 585 -23.76 10.43 14.25
C ILE A 585 -25.07 9.72 14.57
N ASP A 586 -26.07 10.47 14.97
CA ASP A 586 -27.42 9.99 15.26
C ASP A 586 -28.32 10.18 14.02
N ASN A 587 -28.47 9.08 13.28
CA ASN A 587 -29.40 8.96 12.15
C ASN A 587 -30.62 8.10 12.52
N SER A 588 -31.06 8.15 13.79
CA SER A 588 -32.19 7.34 14.25
C SER A 588 -33.55 7.83 13.74
N GLU A 589 -33.68 9.11 13.41
CA GLU A 589 -34.91 9.70 12.89
C GLU A 589 -35.12 9.48 11.39
N GLN A 590 -36.38 9.34 10.98
CA GLN A 590 -36.76 9.14 9.58
C GLN A 590 -37.01 10.46 8.86
N GLY A 591 -36.07 10.88 8.00
CA GLY A 591 -36.28 12.05 7.15
C GLY A 591 -35.05 12.50 6.35
N GLY A 592 -33.86 12.05 6.75
CA GLY A 592 -32.63 12.23 6.01
C GLY A 592 -31.49 11.44 6.65
N VAL A 593 -30.29 11.62 6.11
CA VAL A 593 -29.06 11.01 6.61
C VAL A 593 -28.01 12.10 6.79
N ILE A 594 -27.56 12.30 8.02
CA ILE A 594 -26.37 13.09 8.32
C ILE A 594 -25.16 12.33 7.80
N VAL A 595 -24.34 13.01 7.00
CA VAL A 595 -23.07 12.53 6.49
C VAL A 595 -21.97 13.43 7.05
N VAL A 596 -20.97 12.82 7.66
CA VAL A 596 -19.78 13.52 8.14
C VAL A 596 -18.60 13.06 7.31
N SER A 597 -17.70 13.97 6.98
CA SER A 597 -16.50 13.67 6.20
C SER A 597 -15.32 14.51 6.65
N ASP A 598 -14.11 14.02 6.39
CA ASP A 598 -12.88 14.80 6.41
C ASP A 598 -12.20 14.75 5.03
N ALA A 599 -10.95 15.15 4.95
CA ALA A 599 -10.17 15.10 3.70
C ALA A 599 -9.97 13.68 3.15
N SER A 600 -10.10 12.64 3.98
CA SER A 600 -9.97 11.23 3.60
C SER A 600 -11.28 10.59 3.15
N GLY A 601 -12.42 11.24 3.42
CA GLY A 601 -13.74 10.80 2.98
C GLY A 601 -14.75 10.69 4.13
N SER A 602 -15.77 9.85 3.94
CA SER A 602 -16.89 9.74 4.89
C SER A 602 -16.48 9.06 6.21
N ILE A 603 -16.96 9.62 7.30
CA ILE A 603 -16.75 9.17 8.67
C ILE A 603 -18.00 8.47 9.17
N ASN A 604 -17.81 7.27 9.73
CA ASN A 604 -18.89 6.50 10.34
C ASN A 604 -19.09 6.86 11.81
N THR A 605 -20.31 6.65 12.31
CA THR A 605 -20.60 6.80 13.74
C THR A 605 -19.72 5.86 14.58
N GLY A 606 -19.17 6.40 15.68
CA GLY A 606 -18.24 5.69 16.56
C GLY A 606 -16.78 5.75 16.14
N ALA A 607 -16.44 6.39 15.02
CA ALA A 607 -15.06 6.55 14.57
C ALA A 607 -14.24 7.38 15.58
N LYS A 608 -12.99 6.93 15.82
CA LYS A 608 -11.98 7.66 16.59
C LYS A 608 -11.18 8.53 15.64
N ILE A 609 -11.36 9.84 15.73
CA ILE A 609 -10.75 10.83 14.84
C ILE A 609 -9.76 11.68 15.63
N LEU A 610 -8.62 12.01 15.02
CA LEU A 610 -7.56 12.77 15.67
C LEU A 610 -8.03 14.21 15.95
N GLU A 611 -7.71 14.71 17.13
CA GLU A 611 -7.95 16.10 17.53
C GLU A 611 -7.38 17.12 16.53
N GLY A 612 -8.15 18.18 16.27
CA GLY A 612 -7.86 19.22 15.29
C GLY A 612 -8.12 18.81 13.84
N THR A 613 -8.69 17.62 13.60
CA THR A 613 -9.16 17.26 12.25
C THR A 613 -10.38 18.12 11.90
N THR A 614 -10.34 18.76 10.74
CA THR A 614 -11.47 19.51 10.20
C THR A 614 -12.52 18.55 9.63
N LEU A 615 -13.73 18.60 10.17
CA LEU A 615 -14.87 17.79 9.77
C LEU A 615 -15.91 18.65 9.03
N THR A 616 -16.51 18.08 7.99
CA THR A 616 -17.62 18.67 7.23
C THR A 616 -18.86 17.82 7.38
N VAL A 617 -19.96 18.45 7.76
CA VAL A 617 -21.28 17.87 7.94
C VAL A 617 -22.16 18.26 6.77
N THR A 618 -22.79 17.29 6.12
CA THR A 618 -23.85 17.45 5.13
C THR A 618 -25.07 16.61 5.55
N VAL A 619 -26.23 16.92 5.00
CA VAL A 619 -27.46 16.15 5.25
C VAL A 619 -28.12 15.80 3.93
N ASN A 620 -28.27 14.50 3.68
CA ASN A 620 -29.03 14.00 2.54
C ASN A 620 -30.49 13.82 2.95
N LEU A 621 -31.33 14.80 2.60
CA LEU A 621 -32.76 14.76 2.90
C LEU A 621 -33.49 13.77 1.99
N ASN A 622 -34.45 13.04 2.55
CA ASN A 622 -35.38 12.23 1.77
C ASN A 622 -36.35 13.13 1.01
N TYR A 623 -36.94 12.63 -0.08
CA TYR A 623 -37.92 13.37 -0.87
C TYR A 623 -39.06 13.92 0.00
N GLY A 624 -39.35 15.21 -0.13
CA GLY A 624 -40.39 15.91 0.62
C GLY A 624 -40.05 16.24 2.08
N ARG A 625 -38.80 16.03 2.52
CA ARG A 625 -38.36 16.33 3.89
C ARG A 625 -37.47 17.56 3.96
N GLY A 626 -37.59 18.29 5.07
CA GLY A 626 -36.73 19.42 5.44
C GLY A 626 -36.10 19.20 6.81
N LEU A 627 -35.01 19.91 7.10
CA LEU A 627 -34.42 19.96 8.44
C LEU A 627 -35.27 20.85 9.36
N GLU A 628 -35.65 20.32 10.53
CA GLU A 628 -36.21 21.13 11.63
C GLU A 628 -35.13 21.52 12.63
N THR A 629 -34.20 20.61 12.92
CA THR A 629 -33.04 20.87 13.76
C THR A 629 -31.83 20.15 13.22
N LEU A 630 -30.64 20.72 13.45
CA LEU A 630 -29.35 20.08 13.28
C LEU A 630 -28.48 20.55 14.44
N THR A 631 -27.99 19.63 15.27
CA THR A 631 -27.25 19.97 16.48
C THR A 631 -25.87 19.33 16.53
N LEU A 632 -24.90 20.07 17.07
CA LEU A 632 -23.55 19.65 17.40
C LEU A 632 -23.41 19.70 18.93
N ASN A 633 -23.21 18.55 19.57
CA ASN A 633 -23.18 18.42 21.04
C ASN A 633 -24.42 19.01 21.75
N GLY A 634 -25.57 19.00 21.06
CA GLY A 634 -26.84 19.55 21.55
C GLY A 634 -27.03 21.04 21.28
N GLU A 635 -26.05 21.76 20.73
CA GLU A 635 -26.19 23.14 20.29
C GLU A 635 -26.63 23.19 18.82
N SER A 636 -27.62 24.02 18.49
CA SER A 636 -28.13 24.13 17.12
C SER A 636 -27.12 24.81 16.20
N ILE A 637 -26.87 24.19 15.04
CA ILE A 637 -26.01 24.70 13.96
C ILE A 637 -26.79 24.93 12.65
N LEU A 638 -28.13 24.87 12.71
CA LEU A 638 -29.01 24.88 11.55
C LEU A 638 -28.87 26.19 10.72
N ALA A 639 -28.79 27.35 11.38
CA ALA A 639 -28.75 28.63 10.69
C ALA A 639 -27.44 28.87 9.92
N GLU A 640 -26.33 28.32 10.41
CA GLU A 640 -25.04 28.30 9.72
C GLU A 640 -25.07 27.31 8.56
N PHE A 641 -25.65 26.12 8.78
CA PHE A 641 -25.79 25.08 7.77
C PHE A 641 -26.61 25.58 6.56
N GLU A 642 -27.77 26.17 6.79
CA GLU A 642 -28.69 26.66 5.73
C GLU A 642 -28.09 27.75 4.81
N LYS A 643 -26.99 28.39 5.22
CA LYS A 643 -26.31 29.39 4.38
C LYS A 643 -25.41 28.77 3.30
N ALA A 644 -24.96 27.55 3.53
CA ALA A 644 -23.89 26.92 2.74
C ALA A 644 -24.14 25.44 2.43
N ASP A 645 -25.32 24.93 2.77
CA ASP A 645 -25.72 23.51 2.67
C ASP A 645 -24.70 22.53 3.27
N SER A 646 -23.91 23.03 4.22
CA SER A 646 -22.84 22.31 4.90
C SER A 646 -22.41 23.04 6.17
N TYR A 647 -21.81 22.31 7.12
CA TYR A 647 -21.20 22.89 8.31
C TYR A 647 -19.82 22.30 8.55
N THR A 648 -18.80 23.15 8.70
CA THR A 648 -17.41 22.73 8.91
C THR A 648 -16.90 23.19 10.27
N PHE A 649 -16.21 22.31 11.00
CA PHE A 649 -15.59 22.62 12.29
C PHE A 649 -14.31 21.80 12.53
N GLU A 650 -13.44 22.26 13.42
CA GLU A 650 -12.30 21.47 13.90
C GLU A 650 -12.68 20.64 15.13
N LEU A 651 -12.37 19.34 15.11
CA LEU A 651 -12.70 18.42 16.19
C LEU A 651 -11.85 18.69 17.44
N ALA A 652 -12.44 19.31 18.45
CA ALA A 652 -11.76 19.63 19.71
C ALA A 652 -12.10 18.69 20.88
N GLU A 653 -13.20 17.92 20.76
CA GLU A 653 -13.68 17.00 21.80
C GLU A 653 -14.56 15.90 21.22
N ALA A 654 -14.95 14.93 22.05
CA ALA A 654 -15.94 13.92 21.67
C ALA A 654 -17.23 14.61 21.22
N THR A 655 -17.71 14.23 20.04
CA THR A 655 -18.75 15.00 19.33
C THR A 655 -19.95 14.13 18.99
N THR A 656 -21.15 14.64 19.22
CA THR A 656 -22.42 14.03 18.79
C THR A 656 -23.14 14.97 17.83
N LEU A 657 -23.56 14.43 16.69
CA LEU A 657 -24.41 15.10 15.70
C LEU A 657 -25.78 14.44 15.67
N SER A 658 -26.84 15.23 15.71
CA SER A 658 -28.22 14.76 15.57
C SER A 658 -29.06 15.76 14.79
N ALA A 659 -30.13 15.28 14.15
CA ALA A 659 -31.05 16.10 13.38
C ALA A 659 -32.48 15.61 13.56
N THR A 660 -33.43 16.54 13.48
CA THR A 660 -34.86 16.24 13.38
C THR A 660 -35.42 16.75 12.07
N TYR A 661 -36.47 16.09 11.57
CA TYR A 661 -36.98 16.31 10.22
C TYR A 661 -38.47 16.64 10.20
N GLY A 662 -38.82 17.65 9.41
CA GLY A 662 -40.19 18.05 9.09
C GLY A 662 -40.50 17.88 7.60
N MET A 663 -41.66 18.35 7.16
CA MET A 663 -41.94 18.48 5.72
C MET A 663 -41.08 19.61 5.14
N ALA A 664 -40.63 19.44 3.89
CA ALA A 664 -39.88 20.48 3.20
C ALA A 664 -40.73 21.76 3.08
N LYS A 665 -40.06 22.92 3.18
CA LYS A 665 -40.65 24.23 2.89
C LYS A 665 -40.40 24.55 1.42
N CYS A 666 -41.45 24.90 0.70
CA CYS A 666 -41.45 25.25 -0.71
C CYS A 666 -41.80 26.73 -0.86
N VAL A 667 -41.21 27.42 -1.83
CA VAL A 667 -41.45 28.85 -2.02
C VAL A 667 -42.58 29.08 -3.01
N LEU A 668 -43.55 29.91 -2.64
CA LEU A 668 -44.58 30.39 -3.57
C LEU A 668 -44.11 31.63 -4.33
N THR A 669 -44.25 31.62 -5.65
CA THR A 669 -44.08 32.79 -6.53
C THR A 669 -45.21 32.82 -7.56
N TYR A 670 -45.61 34.02 -7.98
CA TYR A 670 -46.60 34.15 -9.04
C TYR A 670 -46.46 35.46 -9.80
N GLU A 671 -46.76 35.45 -11.09
CA GLU A 671 -46.83 36.64 -11.93
C GLU A 671 -48.09 36.63 -12.79
N TYR A 672 -48.62 37.82 -13.08
CA TYR A 672 -49.79 37.94 -13.95
C TYR A 672 -49.79 39.22 -14.79
N THR A 673 -50.42 39.13 -15.96
CA THR A 673 -50.52 40.20 -16.96
C THR A 673 -51.95 40.38 -17.50
N GLY A 674 -52.29 41.54 -18.07
CA GLY A 674 -53.65 41.83 -18.55
C GLY A 674 -54.64 42.15 -17.43
N SER A 675 -55.95 42.06 -17.71
CA SER A 675 -57.04 42.42 -16.77
C SER A 675 -57.52 41.32 -15.81
N GLY A 676 -56.63 40.88 -14.92
CA GLY A 676 -56.97 40.02 -13.76
C GLY A 676 -55.86 39.94 -12.71
N TYR A 677 -56.05 39.09 -11.71
CA TYR A 677 -55.06 38.77 -10.66
C TYR A 677 -55.18 37.32 -10.17
N VAL A 678 -54.16 36.87 -9.44
CA VAL A 678 -54.08 35.53 -8.82
C VAL A 678 -54.09 35.66 -7.30
N GLU A 679 -54.83 34.79 -6.62
CA GLU A 679 -54.72 34.58 -5.18
C GLU A 679 -54.48 33.11 -4.85
N VAL A 680 -53.77 32.83 -3.76
CA VAL A 680 -53.47 31.47 -3.32
C VAL A 680 -53.91 31.33 -1.88
N TRP A 681 -54.68 30.28 -1.59
CA TRP A 681 -55.28 30.05 -0.28
C TRP A 681 -55.13 28.58 0.16
N SER A 682 -55.22 28.32 1.46
CA SER A 682 -55.20 26.95 2.01
C SER A 682 -56.56 26.24 1.96
N SER A 683 -57.62 26.88 1.46
CA SER A 683 -58.94 26.27 1.27
C SER A 683 -59.74 26.93 0.15
N ASP A 684 -60.58 26.15 -0.53
CA ASP A 684 -61.62 26.59 -1.48
C ASP A 684 -62.99 26.89 -0.85
N THR A 685 -63.15 26.61 0.45
CA THR A 685 -64.45 26.71 1.10
C THR A 685 -64.84 28.16 1.41
N TYR A 686 -66.03 28.58 0.97
CA TYR A 686 -66.58 29.91 1.28
C TYR A 686 -67.41 29.90 2.54
N ASP A 687 -67.13 30.86 3.41
CA ASP A 687 -67.92 31.22 4.57
C ASP A 687 -69.13 32.09 4.14
N GLY A 688 -70.29 31.46 3.86
CA GLY A 688 -71.61 32.02 4.20
C GLY A 688 -72.29 33.09 3.29
N THR A 689 -73.33 32.63 2.58
CA THR A 689 -74.70 33.20 2.47
C THR A 689 -75.05 34.54 1.77
N ASP A 690 -74.15 35.24 1.07
CA ASP A 690 -74.57 36.41 0.25
C ASP A 690 -74.26 36.21 -1.24
N GLU A 691 -75.31 36.18 -2.08
CA GLU A 691 -75.24 35.89 -3.52
C GLU A 691 -74.67 37.06 -4.36
N ASN A 692 -74.15 38.13 -3.73
CA ASN A 692 -73.80 39.38 -4.43
C ASN A 692 -72.45 40.04 -4.09
N LEU A 693 -71.48 39.35 -3.48
CA LEU A 693 -70.09 39.81 -3.36
C LEU A 693 -69.12 38.63 -3.52
N PRO A 694 -67.88 38.83 -4.05
CA PRO A 694 -66.84 37.81 -3.97
C PRO A 694 -66.48 37.64 -2.50
N VAL A 695 -66.93 36.53 -1.90
CA VAL A 695 -66.64 36.16 -0.52
C VAL A 695 -65.21 35.62 -0.49
N GLU A 696 -64.34 36.10 0.41
CA GLU A 696 -63.00 35.53 0.57
C GLU A 696 -63.09 34.06 1.05
N PRO A 697 -62.20 33.16 0.58
CA PRO A 697 -62.15 31.79 1.08
C PRO A 697 -61.85 31.74 2.59
N ALA A 698 -62.36 30.73 3.29
CA ALA A 698 -62.21 30.57 4.75
C ALA A 698 -60.79 30.13 5.20
N GLY A 699 -59.85 29.97 4.27
CA GLY A 699 -58.47 29.54 4.51
C GLY A 699 -57.49 30.67 4.84
N GLU A 700 -56.22 30.32 5.05
CA GLU A 700 -55.12 31.29 5.13
C GLU A 700 -54.69 31.68 3.71
N LYS A 701 -54.54 32.99 3.46
CA LYS A 701 -54.03 33.52 2.20
C LYS A 701 -52.50 33.45 2.18
N TYR A 702 -51.94 32.81 1.16
CA TYR A 702 -50.51 32.79 0.90
C TYR A 702 -50.12 33.96 -0.02
N ASN A 703 -49.14 34.74 0.41
CA ASN A 703 -48.57 35.84 -0.34
C ASN A 703 -47.34 35.37 -1.14
N MET A 704 -46.93 36.18 -2.12
CA MET A 704 -45.68 35.94 -2.83
C MET A 704 -44.50 35.82 -1.85
N TYR A 705 -43.69 34.79 -2.02
CA TYR A 705 -42.57 34.35 -1.18
C TYR A 705 -42.92 33.74 0.18
N ASP A 706 -44.21 33.47 0.46
CA ASP A 706 -44.57 32.66 1.63
C ASP A 706 -44.08 31.21 1.45
N ASN A 707 -43.78 30.55 2.58
CA ASN A 707 -43.40 29.14 2.60
C ASN A 707 -44.65 28.27 2.61
N LEU A 708 -44.74 27.39 1.63
CA LEU A 708 -45.69 26.29 1.54
C LEU A 708 -45.06 25.02 2.12
N MET A 709 -45.87 24.12 2.64
CA MET A 709 -45.43 22.83 3.16
C MET A 709 -45.58 21.76 2.07
N PHE A 710 -44.51 21.01 1.81
CA PHE A 710 -44.56 19.87 0.90
C PHE A 710 -45.67 18.88 1.29
N GLY A 711 -46.48 18.49 0.31
CA GLY A 711 -47.61 17.57 0.45
C GLY A 711 -48.92 18.22 0.91
N GLU A 712 -48.96 19.54 1.09
CA GLU A 712 -50.22 20.27 1.32
C GLU A 712 -50.95 20.58 0.01
N ASN A 713 -52.28 20.65 0.06
CA ASN A 713 -53.08 21.17 -1.05
C ASN A 713 -53.25 22.68 -0.86
N ILE A 714 -52.95 23.43 -1.91
CA ILE A 714 -53.26 24.85 -2.03
C ILE A 714 -54.34 25.06 -3.09
N TYR A 715 -55.04 26.18 -3.02
CA TYR A 715 -56.13 26.54 -3.92
C TYR A 715 -55.77 27.86 -4.60
N ILE A 716 -55.60 27.80 -5.92
CA ILE A 716 -55.17 28.92 -6.75
C ILE A 716 -56.41 29.51 -7.42
N PHE A 717 -56.74 30.75 -7.08
CA PHE A 717 -57.84 31.51 -7.64
C PHE A 717 -57.36 32.44 -8.72
N VAL A 718 -57.99 32.36 -9.88
CA VAL A 718 -57.66 33.19 -11.05
C VAL A 718 -58.86 34.06 -11.37
N ILE A 719 -58.71 35.37 -11.15
CA ILE A 719 -59.84 36.31 -11.07
C ILE A 719 -59.70 37.38 -12.14
N GLY A 720 -60.64 37.41 -13.09
CA GLY A 720 -60.75 38.47 -14.09
C GLY A 720 -61.33 39.75 -13.50
N VAL A 721 -60.82 40.91 -13.93
CA VAL A 721 -61.32 42.23 -13.52
C VAL A 721 -62.01 42.91 -14.69
N GLY A 722 -63.25 43.36 -14.51
CA GLY A 722 -64.01 44.05 -15.56
C GLY A 722 -64.42 43.11 -16.69
N ASP A 723 -63.92 43.36 -17.90
CA ASP A 723 -64.09 42.49 -19.08
C ASP A 723 -62.89 41.57 -19.35
N GLY A 724 -61.89 41.57 -18.46
CA GLY A 724 -60.72 40.70 -18.56
C GLY A 724 -61.08 39.23 -18.30
N THR A 725 -60.68 38.36 -19.23
CA THR A 725 -60.89 36.91 -19.18
C THR A 725 -59.53 36.21 -19.26
N MET A 726 -59.31 35.15 -18.47
CA MET A 726 -58.05 34.41 -18.51
C MET A 726 -57.75 33.90 -19.95
N GLN A 727 -56.51 34.09 -20.39
CA GLN A 727 -55.96 33.71 -21.71
C GLN A 727 -55.00 32.53 -21.61
N SER A 728 -54.18 32.48 -20.55
CA SER A 728 -53.31 31.35 -20.24
C SER A 728 -53.04 31.25 -18.75
N LEU A 729 -52.83 30.02 -18.26
CA LEU A 729 -52.42 29.75 -16.89
C LEU A 729 -51.38 28.64 -16.89
N TYR A 730 -50.22 28.91 -16.31
CA TYR A 730 -49.18 27.92 -16.09
C TYR A 730 -48.87 27.79 -14.60
N ILE A 731 -48.74 26.57 -14.11
CA ILE A 731 -48.28 26.29 -12.75
C ILE A 731 -47.07 25.37 -12.87
N ASN A 732 -45.92 25.80 -12.36
CA ASN A 732 -44.63 25.13 -12.54
C ASN A 732 -44.28 24.83 -14.01
N GLY A 733 -44.80 25.65 -14.93
CA GLY A 733 -44.63 25.52 -16.38
C GLY A 733 -45.61 24.54 -17.06
N ASP A 734 -46.42 23.81 -16.31
CA ASP A 734 -47.49 22.97 -16.87
C ASP A 734 -48.70 23.82 -17.25
N ASP A 735 -49.34 23.51 -18.39
CA ASP A 735 -50.45 24.29 -18.96
C ASP A 735 -51.80 23.88 -18.35
N TYR A 736 -52.43 24.83 -17.66
CA TYR A 736 -53.75 24.69 -17.02
C TYR A 736 -54.84 25.52 -17.73
N THR A 737 -54.58 25.97 -18.97
CA THR A 737 -55.46 26.91 -19.70
C THR A 737 -56.82 26.29 -20.11
N ASP A 738 -56.89 24.97 -20.29
CA ASP A 738 -58.08 24.24 -20.80
C ASP A 738 -59.18 23.98 -19.74
N PHE A 739 -59.11 24.60 -18.56
CA PHE A 739 -60.13 24.44 -17.51
C PHE A 739 -61.45 25.14 -17.91
N GLU A 740 -62.48 24.35 -18.24
CA GLU A 740 -63.73 24.78 -18.91
C GLU A 740 -64.57 25.84 -18.15
N ASP A 741 -64.26 26.16 -16.89
CA ASP A 741 -65.03 27.10 -16.04
C ASP A 741 -64.39 28.50 -15.83
N LEU A 742 -63.18 28.77 -16.36
CA LEU A 742 -62.40 29.99 -16.02
C LEU A 742 -62.79 31.28 -16.78
N ALA A 743 -64.00 31.36 -17.35
CA ALA A 743 -64.39 32.51 -18.18
C ALA A 743 -64.58 33.83 -17.39
N THR A 744 -64.62 33.79 -16.05
CA THR A 744 -64.62 35.00 -15.19
C THR A 744 -64.09 34.72 -13.78
N TYR A 745 -64.19 33.47 -13.28
CA TYR A 745 -63.73 33.04 -11.96
C TYR A 745 -63.50 31.53 -11.94
N GLY A 746 -62.41 31.05 -11.32
CA GLY A 746 -62.26 29.63 -10.99
C GLY A 746 -61.06 29.34 -10.12
N ASP A 747 -61.09 28.18 -9.49
CA ASP A 747 -60.11 27.68 -8.54
C ASP A 747 -59.47 26.38 -8.99
N ILE A 748 -58.19 26.21 -8.69
CA ILE A 748 -57.42 25.00 -8.95
C ILE A 748 -56.86 24.48 -7.63
N GLU A 749 -57.24 23.27 -7.26
CA GLU A 749 -56.57 22.51 -6.21
C GLU A 749 -55.23 21.99 -6.75
N PHE A 750 -54.13 22.39 -6.08
CA PHE A 750 -52.78 22.05 -6.46
C PHE A 750 -52.03 21.43 -5.26
N LEU A 751 -51.46 20.24 -5.46
CA LEU A 751 -50.64 19.57 -4.45
C LEU A 751 -49.20 20.11 -4.51
N VAL A 752 -48.69 20.62 -3.39
CA VAL A 752 -47.33 21.16 -3.30
C VAL A 752 -46.31 20.02 -3.30
N GLU A 753 -45.65 19.79 -4.44
CA GLU A 753 -44.57 18.79 -4.57
C GLU A 753 -43.18 19.43 -4.72
N GLY A 754 -43.09 20.76 -4.57
CA GLY A 754 -41.87 21.54 -4.73
C GLY A 754 -42.20 23.04 -4.69
N ASP A 755 -41.23 23.88 -5.01
CA ASP A 755 -41.49 25.31 -5.23
C ASP A 755 -42.62 25.50 -6.24
N VAL A 756 -43.48 26.49 -5.96
CA VAL A 756 -44.68 26.75 -6.77
C VAL A 756 -44.50 28.09 -7.48
N HIS A 757 -44.50 28.06 -8.81
CA HIS A 757 -44.49 29.24 -9.67
C HIS A 757 -45.76 29.28 -10.51
N ILE A 758 -46.52 30.38 -10.43
CA ILE A 758 -47.77 30.54 -11.16
C ILE A 758 -47.64 31.69 -12.16
N GLU A 759 -47.97 31.46 -13.43
CA GLU A 759 -47.99 32.48 -14.47
C GLU A 759 -49.41 32.59 -15.05
N ALA A 760 -50.06 33.75 -14.92
CA ALA A 760 -51.41 33.96 -15.46
C ALA A 760 -51.47 35.14 -16.44
N ASN A 761 -52.14 34.96 -17.58
CA ASN A 761 -52.38 36.02 -18.55
C ASN A 761 -53.88 36.23 -18.73
N PHE A 762 -54.34 37.47 -18.76
CA PHE A 762 -55.73 37.85 -18.92
C PHE A 762 -55.93 38.75 -20.16
N SER A 763 -57.13 38.73 -20.72
CA SER A 763 -57.54 39.61 -21.81
C SER A 763 -57.80 41.04 -21.30
N GLY A 764 -57.95 41.98 -22.25
CA GLY A 764 -58.03 43.41 -21.95
C GLY A 764 -56.66 44.08 -22.02
N GLY A 765 -56.64 45.40 -22.28
CA GLY A 765 -55.40 46.18 -22.16
C GLY A 765 -54.89 46.12 -20.73
N ASP A 766 -53.59 46.37 -20.53
CA ASP A 766 -52.98 46.47 -19.19
C ASP A 766 -53.96 47.11 -18.22
N ILE A 767 -54.22 46.46 -17.07
CA ILE A 767 -54.91 47.14 -15.98
C ILE A 767 -54.06 48.37 -15.67
N THR A 768 -54.50 49.52 -16.18
CA THR A 768 -54.20 50.83 -15.63
C THR A 768 -55.04 50.94 -14.36
N GLY A 769 -54.77 50.04 -13.42
CA GLY A 769 -55.36 49.99 -12.10
C GLY A 769 -54.41 50.69 -11.17
N VAL A 770 -54.63 52.00 -11.05
CA VAL A 770 -54.27 52.78 -9.89
C VAL A 770 -54.67 51.99 -8.63
N GLU A 771 -53.70 51.48 -7.86
CA GLU A 771 -53.95 51.22 -6.45
C GLU A 771 -54.09 52.59 -5.77
N GLU A 772 -55.32 53.01 -5.49
CA GLU A 772 -55.56 54.10 -4.54
C GLU A 772 -55.27 53.57 -3.14
N ALA A 773 -54.04 53.76 -2.66
CA ALA A 773 -53.76 53.62 -1.24
C ALA A 773 -54.19 54.93 -0.54
N SER A 774 -55.43 55.00 -0.09
CA SER A 774 -55.98 56.11 0.71
C SER A 774 -56.10 55.69 2.17
N ALA A 775 -55.25 56.23 3.04
CA ALA A 775 -55.35 56.00 4.48
C ALA A 775 -56.07 57.14 5.24
N ASN A 776 -56.26 58.34 4.65
CA ASN A 776 -56.94 59.47 5.31
C ASN A 776 -57.44 60.54 4.30
N GLU A 777 -58.48 61.30 4.68
CA GLU A 777 -59.01 62.43 3.90
C GLU A 777 -57.91 63.47 3.61
N GLY A 778 -57.34 63.44 2.39
CA GLY A 778 -56.47 64.49 1.86
C GLY A 778 -55.11 64.04 1.28
N ILE A 779 -54.67 62.79 1.50
CA ILE A 779 -53.42 62.24 0.91
C ILE A 779 -53.76 61.06 -0.01
N LYS A 780 -53.27 61.09 -1.25
CA LYS A 780 -53.39 59.97 -2.21
C LYS A 780 -52.05 59.68 -2.87
N VAL A 781 -51.68 58.41 -2.98
CA VAL A 781 -50.53 57.96 -3.76
C VAL A 781 -51.01 56.90 -4.74
N TYR A 782 -50.68 57.05 -6.03
CA TYR A 782 -51.03 56.07 -7.04
C TYR A 782 -49.99 55.99 -8.17
N ALA A 783 -49.79 54.79 -8.70
CA ALA A 783 -48.89 54.56 -9.82
C ALA A 783 -49.50 55.04 -11.14
N VAL A 784 -48.63 55.52 -12.02
CA VAL A 784 -48.94 55.88 -13.42
C VAL A 784 -47.77 55.43 -14.30
N GLU A 785 -47.93 55.47 -15.62
CA GLU A 785 -46.86 55.07 -16.55
C GLU A 785 -45.57 55.87 -16.30
N GLY A 786 -44.46 55.16 -16.01
CA GLY A 786 -43.15 55.76 -15.77
C GLY A 786 -42.98 56.48 -14.43
N GLY A 787 -43.90 56.29 -13.46
CA GLY A 787 -43.78 56.87 -12.13
C GLY A 787 -45.01 56.77 -11.21
N ILE A 788 -45.14 57.72 -10.30
CA ILE A 788 -46.27 57.83 -9.36
C ILE A 788 -46.80 59.26 -9.32
N ASN A 789 -48.07 59.42 -8.98
CA ASN A 789 -48.64 60.70 -8.56
C ASN A 789 -48.87 60.69 -7.05
N VAL A 790 -48.43 61.76 -6.39
CA VAL A 790 -48.70 62.02 -4.98
C VAL A 790 -49.58 63.25 -4.87
N VAL A 791 -50.72 63.12 -4.19
CA VAL A 791 -51.65 64.20 -3.90
C VAL A 791 -51.61 64.50 -2.41
N ALA A 792 -51.20 65.69 -2.02
CA ALA A 792 -51.17 66.15 -0.64
C ALA A 792 -51.01 67.68 -0.57
N GLU A 793 -51.54 68.32 0.47
CA GLU A 793 -51.27 69.75 0.72
C GLU A 793 -50.03 69.93 1.62
N ASN A 794 -49.04 70.69 1.13
CA ASN A 794 -47.83 71.07 1.85
C ASN A 794 -47.08 69.89 2.51
N ALA A 795 -46.89 68.79 1.78
CA ALA A 795 -46.23 67.59 2.25
C ALA A 795 -44.88 67.34 1.56
N THR A 796 -44.11 66.38 2.10
CA THR A 796 -42.96 65.78 1.43
C THR A 796 -43.20 64.28 1.30
N ALA A 797 -42.95 63.72 0.13
CA ALA A 797 -43.02 62.30 -0.16
C ALA A 797 -41.61 61.74 -0.28
N ASP A 798 -41.23 60.80 0.59
CA ASP A 798 -39.96 60.08 0.56
C ASP A 798 -40.17 58.66 0.01
N ILE A 799 -39.39 58.24 -0.99
CA ILE A 799 -39.61 57.00 -1.73
C ILE A 799 -38.45 56.05 -1.49
N TYR A 800 -38.77 54.78 -1.21
CA TYR A 800 -37.84 53.69 -0.94
C TYR A 800 -38.13 52.51 -1.87
N ASN A 801 -37.12 51.73 -2.23
CA ASN A 801 -37.32 50.44 -2.89
C ASN A 801 -37.61 49.33 -1.86
N LEU A 802 -37.97 48.13 -2.32
CA LEU A 802 -38.32 47.01 -1.42
C LEU A 802 -37.18 46.53 -0.50
N ASN A 803 -35.92 46.85 -0.82
CA ASN A 803 -34.79 46.58 0.06
C ASN A 803 -34.62 47.64 1.16
N GLY A 804 -35.57 48.57 1.30
CA GLY A 804 -35.52 49.67 2.25
C GLY A 804 -34.54 50.78 1.89
N MET A 805 -33.97 50.78 0.67
CA MET A 805 -33.05 51.81 0.24
C MET A 805 -33.80 53.07 -0.21
N TYR A 806 -33.36 54.22 0.29
CA TYR A 806 -33.88 55.52 -0.11
C TYR A 806 -33.61 55.79 -1.60
N VAL A 807 -34.67 56.06 -2.35
CA VAL A 807 -34.62 56.39 -3.79
C VAL A 807 -34.55 57.91 -3.97
N ARG A 808 -35.57 58.64 -3.50
CA ARG A 808 -35.64 60.12 -3.61
C ARG A 808 -36.80 60.72 -2.81
N SER A 809 -36.88 62.06 -2.77
CA SER A 809 -38.04 62.81 -2.29
C SER A 809 -38.64 63.79 -3.29
N ALA A 810 -39.91 64.17 -3.04
CA ALA A 810 -40.64 65.19 -3.77
C ALA A 810 -41.47 66.08 -2.82
N LYS A 811 -41.51 67.40 -3.07
CA LYS A 811 -42.40 68.33 -2.36
C LYS A 811 -43.76 68.36 -3.05
N VAL A 812 -44.83 68.26 -2.28
CA VAL A 812 -46.20 68.11 -2.80
C VAL A 812 -47.06 69.23 -2.23
N GLY A 813 -47.69 70.01 -3.11
CA GLY A 813 -48.56 71.14 -2.78
C GLY A 813 -49.84 71.14 -3.62
N GLY A 814 -50.48 69.98 -3.71
CA GLY A 814 -51.56 69.69 -4.65
C GLY A 814 -51.40 68.26 -5.18
N THR A 815 -51.07 68.12 -6.46
CA THR A 815 -50.69 66.84 -7.11
C THR A 815 -49.32 66.98 -7.73
N GLU A 816 -48.42 66.05 -7.45
CA GLU A 816 -47.05 66.03 -7.97
C GLU A 816 -46.75 64.67 -8.61
N PHE A 817 -46.20 64.68 -9.82
CA PHE A 817 -45.71 63.48 -10.50
C PHE A 817 -44.24 63.22 -10.16
N VAL A 818 -43.93 61.99 -9.81
CA VAL A 818 -42.56 61.53 -9.54
C VAL A 818 -42.21 60.39 -10.48
N SER A 819 -41.30 60.67 -11.41
CA SER A 819 -40.80 59.63 -12.31
C SER A 819 -39.94 58.61 -11.56
N LEU A 820 -40.26 57.33 -11.77
CA LEU A 820 -39.62 56.17 -11.18
C LEU A 820 -39.51 55.06 -12.24
N PRO A 821 -38.44 54.26 -12.26
CA PRO A 821 -38.37 53.05 -13.07
C PRO A 821 -39.43 52.02 -12.66
N THR A 822 -39.74 51.08 -13.55
CA THR A 822 -40.54 49.90 -13.24
C THR A 822 -40.03 49.21 -11.98
N GLY A 823 -40.92 48.94 -11.03
CA GLY A 823 -40.57 48.29 -9.77
C GLY A 823 -41.53 48.61 -8.63
N PHE A 824 -41.28 47.97 -7.50
CA PHE A 824 -42.06 48.14 -6.28
C PHE A 824 -41.42 49.17 -5.35
N TYR A 825 -42.24 50.07 -4.81
CA TYR A 825 -41.79 51.16 -3.97
C TYR A 825 -42.66 51.32 -2.72
N ALA A 826 -42.02 51.76 -1.63
CA ALA A 826 -42.69 52.30 -0.47
C ALA A 826 -42.57 53.84 -0.50
N VAL A 827 -43.69 54.54 -0.43
CA VAL A 827 -43.78 56.00 -0.47
C VAL A 827 -44.26 56.46 0.89
N VAL A 828 -43.45 57.24 1.58
CA VAL A 828 -43.73 57.77 2.91
C VAL A 828 -44.14 59.24 2.78
N VAL A 829 -45.38 59.57 3.14
CA VAL A 829 -45.91 60.95 3.11
C VAL A 829 -46.41 61.30 4.50
N ASN A 830 -45.81 62.33 5.13
CA ASN A 830 -46.15 62.77 6.50
C ASN A 830 -46.14 61.64 7.55
N GLY A 831 -45.30 60.61 7.36
CA GLY A 831 -45.15 59.47 8.28
C GLY A 831 -46.01 58.25 7.94
N GLU A 832 -46.95 58.36 7.01
CA GLU A 832 -47.76 57.24 6.50
C GLU A 832 -47.06 56.57 5.31
N THR A 833 -47.10 55.24 5.25
CA THR A 833 -46.42 54.47 4.20
C THR A 833 -47.42 53.86 3.22
N TYR A 834 -47.20 54.13 1.94
CA TYR A 834 -48.01 53.64 0.82
C TYR A 834 -47.15 52.73 -0.04
N LYS A 835 -47.62 51.52 -0.32
CA LYS A 835 -46.95 50.60 -1.24
C LYS A 835 -47.50 50.85 -2.64
N VAL A 836 -46.63 50.95 -3.63
CA VAL A 836 -47.02 51.19 -5.02
C VAL A 836 -46.11 50.41 -5.97
N VAL A 837 -46.72 49.91 -7.04
CA VAL A 837 -46.02 49.21 -8.12
C VAL A 837 -46.01 50.12 -9.33
N VAL A 838 -44.83 50.59 -9.72
CA VAL A 838 -44.64 51.37 -10.94
C VAL A 838 -44.41 50.39 -12.07
N LYS A 839 -45.26 50.48 -13.10
CA LYS A 839 -45.09 49.72 -14.36
C LYS A 839 -44.18 50.49 -15.31
#